data_AF-A0A6I9I5K4-F1
#
_entry.id   AF-A0A6I9I5K4-F1
#
_cell.length_a   1.000
_cell.length_b   1.000
_cell.length_c   1.000
_cell.angle_alpha   90.00
_cell.angle_beta   90.00
_cell.angle_gamma   90.00
#
_symmetry.space_group_name_H-M   'P 1'
#
loop_
_entity.id
_entity.type
_entity.pdbx_description
1 polymer ?
#
loop_
_entity_poly.entity_id
_entity_poly.type
_entity_poly.pdbx_seq_one_letter_code
_entity_poly.pdbx_strand_id
1 'polypeptide(L)'
;MAAANVVCLDACPSPSALAVSGDSRLLAFVGPSKYMVTVMGTASLDELLKIDVSALDLAGSRLNSAMVVCFGPTPPGHLLVSTSSNMVAVLDASSGRVVRELCCVHPVACSSLALSGDGRFLLTAADRAIKVWDYLAQASPSCQVYIGHSEPVQAMAFTPDQQQLLSVGDAIFLWDILAPTERSPLGSVQGSLKAPPTCKASLGARQLEDVVSGASGLPRQQVPVPSLASPPQLGICARPSKGLDATCSTRRARVQPTTRPDSYKHFMARYKASPLAKGLSLSPTGDERLHLKAVVGYNGNGRANMVWRPDTGFFAYTCGSLVVVEDLHSGAQRHWVGHPEEISTLALSHYAQILASASVQSSTALHCQIRLWDVQGGSCRQLISHHSTAVQALAFSPDDGFLVTLGDYGDRTLALWSTATCELMTSVCLPEPVHGVAFDPWDGGVLACVGRGAVTLWLLLQLGADVSLQIHQEPIPEEVPPRAEEITIPADVTPEKVPTHIVDYSEIEQTAEELEEEIHKANVVCVVYDVSEEATIEKIRTKWIPLVNGGKREPRVPIILVGNKSDLRPGGSMEAVLPIMSQFPEIETCVECSAKNLKNISELFYYAQKAVLHPTAPLYDPEAKQLRPACTQALTRIFRLSDQDMDQALNDQELNAFQKSCFGHPLAPQALEDVKMVVSRNVAGGVRDDRLTLDGFLFLNMLFIQRGRHETTWTILRRFGYGDSLELTADYLFPPLRVPPGCSAELNHRGYQFVQRVFEKHDQDRDGALSPAELQSLFSVFPAAPWGPQLSRTVRTEAGWLPLHGYLCQWTLVTYLDVRCCLEHLGYLGYPTLYEQDSQAHAITVTREKRLDQEKGQTQRSVLLCKVVGARGVGKSSFLQAFLGRGLGHQGAQDPSEESSTYAIDTVQVNGQEKYLILCEVGADSLLTVAADATCDVACLMFDGSDPASFTLCASVYKRHYMDGQTPCLFVSSKADLPGGISSPGLSPTEFCRRHRLSAPTPFSCAGPAMPDTTIFTRLATMATFPHLVHGERHTTSFWLRVALGTAGAAVAAVLSFSLYRVLVKSR
;
A
#
# COMPACT_ATOMS: atom_id res chain seq x y z
N MET A 1 -9.86 -20.82 27.71
CA MET A 1 -9.62 -21.11 26.28
C MET A 1 -10.86 -20.69 25.51
N ALA A 2 -10.70 -19.88 24.45
CA ALA A 2 -11.81 -19.08 23.93
C ALA A 2 -12.92 -19.93 23.26
N ALA A 3 -14.17 -19.65 23.62
CA ALA A 3 -15.32 -20.08 22.83
C ALA A 3 -15.42 -19.19 21.58
N ALA A 4 -15.07 -19.73 20.42
CA ALA A 4 -15.02 -18.97 19.18
C ALA A 4 -16.42 -18.73 18.57
N ASN A 5 -17.15 -17.74 19.11
CA ASN A 5 -18.27 -17.05 18.45
C ASN A 5 -17.76 -16.14 17.31
N VAL A 6 -16.87 -16.68 16.45
CA VAL A 6 -16.04 -15.91 15.52
C VAL A 6 -16.25 -16.32 14.07
N VAL A 7 -17.25 -17.14 13.72
CA VAL A 7 -17.53 -17.53 12.32
C VAL A 7 -18.81 -16.87 11.81
N CYS A 8 -18.81 -16.42 10.55
CA CYS A 8 -19.93 -15.64 10.02
C CYS A 8 -21.20 -16.48 9.73
N LEU A 9 -22.33 -15.99 10.23
CA LEU A 9 -23.68 -16.54 10.02
C LEU A 9 -24.25 -16.36 8.59
N ASP A 10 -23.74 -15.38 7.82
CA ASP A 10 -24.31 -14.95 6.54
C ASP A 10 -23.70 -15.63 5.30
N ALA A 11 -22.60 -16.37 5.47
CA ALA A 11 -21.91 -17.00 4.34
C ALA A 11 -22.67 -18.25 3.87
N CYS A 12 -22.84 -18.42 2.55
CA CYS A 12 -23.19 -19.73 2.00
C CYS A 12 -22.09 -20.72 2.40
N PRO A 13 -22.40 -21.86 3.03
CA PRO A 13 -21.38 -22.75 3.58
C PRO A 13 -20.55 -23.37 2.45
N SER A 14 -19.36 -22.79 2.25
CA SER A 14 -18.31 -23.30 1.38
C SER A 14 -17.29 -24.06 2.23
N PRO A 15 -16.92 -25.31 1.87
CA PRO A 15 -15.86 -26.03 2.59
C PRO A 15 -14.50 -25.32 2.51
N SER A 16 -14.34 -24.37 1.60
CA SER A 16 -13.11 -23.60 1.36
C SER A 16 -13.01 -22.30 2.21
N ALA A 17 -13.93 -22.07 3.15
CA ALA A 17 -13.93 -20.91 4.06
C ALA A 17 -13.03 -21.08 5.31
N LEU A 18 -12.32 -22.20 5.39
CA LEU A 18 -11.39 -22.61 6.46
C LEU A 18 -10.13 -23.20 5.80
N ALA A 19 -8.95 -22.85 6.30
CA ALA A 19 -7.67 -23.38 5.83
C ALA A 19 -6.71 -23.61 7.01
N VAL A 20 -5.80 -24.57 6.84
CA VAL A 20 -4.69 -24.86 7.76
C VAL A 20 -3.37 -24.69 6.99
N SER A 21 -2.34 -24.16 7.62
CA SER A 21 -1.02 -24.00 6.99
C SER A 21 -0.34 -25.34 6.71
N GLY A 22 0.58 -25.38 5.74
CA GLY A 22 1.31 -26.61 5.38
C GLY A 22 2.22 -27.16 6.50
N ASP A 23 2.65 -26.31 7.43
CA ASP A 23 3.35 -26.69 8.67
C ASP A 23 2.39 -26.94 9.85
N SER A 24 1.08 -26.77 9.60
CA SER A 24 -0.03 -26.90 10.55
C SER A 24 0.14 -26.12 11.86
N ARG A 25 0.78 -24.94 11.78
CA ARG A 25 0.92 -23.98 12.90
C ARG A 25 -0.14 -22.88 12.90
N LEU A 26 -0.78 -22.63 11.75
CA LEU A 26 -1.74 -21.56 11.57
C LEU A 26 -3.06 -22.11 11.03
N LEU A 27 -4.16 -21.61 11.57
CA LEU A 27 -5.55 -21.85 11.17
C LEU A 27 -6.12 -20.53 10.66
N ALA A 28 -6.78 -20.49 9.50
CA ALA A 28 -7.43 -19.28 9.00
C ALA A 28 -8.88 -19.55 8.57
N PHE A 29 -9.80 -18.67 8.91
CA PHE A 29 -11.24 -18.81 8.59
C PHE A 29 -11.96 -17.48 8.38
N VAL A 30 -13.12 -17.55 7.70
CA VAL A 30 -14.00 -16.38 7.48
C VAL A 30 -14.93 -16.12 8.68
N GLY A 31 -14.75 -14.98 9.33
CA GLY A 31 -15.57 -14.51 10.45
C GLY A 31 -14.80 -13.57 11.41
N PRO A 32 -15.48 -12.88 12.35
CA PRO A 32 -16.88 -13.04 12.79
C PRO A 32 -17.93 -12.51 11.80
N SER A 33 -17.55 -11.57 10.94
CA SER A 33 -18.38 -11.14 9.82
C SER A 33 -17.87 -11.76 8.51
N LYS A 34 -18.70 -11.79 7.47
CA LYS A 34 -18.30 -12.26 6.13
C LYS A 34 -17.19 -11.41 5.50
N TYR A 35 -16.91 -10.26 6.10
CA TYR A 35 -15.87 -9.32 5.71
C TYR A 35 -14.55 -9.55 6.47
N MET A 36 -14.51 -10.41 7.48
CA MET A 36 -13.30 -10.68 8.28
C MET A 36 -12.72 -12.05 7.95
N VAL A 37 -11.39 -12.14 7.89
CA VAL A 37 -10.64 -13.40 7.95
C VAL A 37 -9.79 -13.39 9.22
N THR A 38 -10.03 -14.34 10.09
CA THR A 38 -9.29 -14.50 11.36
C THR A 38 -8.23 -15.59 11.18
N VAL A 39 -7.01 -15.33 11.64
CA VAL A 39 -5.90 -16.31 11.71
C VAL A 39 -5.61 -16.60 13.19
N MET A 40 -5.51 -17.88 13.53
CA MET A 40 -5.21 -18.37 14.88
C MET A 40 -3.99 -19.30 14.87
N GLY A 41 -3.31 -19.41 16.01
CA GLY A 41 -2.33 -20.47 16.22
C GLY A 41 -3.06 -21.80 16.39
N THR A 42 -2.68 -22.86 15.67
CA THR A 42 -3.37 -24.17 15.77
C THR A 42 -3.23 -24.79 17.16
N ALA A 43 -2.03 -24.71 17.76
CA ALA A 43 -1.72 -25.37 19.03
C ALA A 43 -2.20 -24.61 20.28
N SER A 44 -2.40 -23.29 20.20
CA SER A 44 -2.87 -22.47 21.33
C SER A 44 -4.27 -21.91 21.14
N LEU A 45 -4.75 -21.83 19.89
CA LEU A 45 -6.01 -21.23 19.47
C LEU A 45 -6.14 -19.74 19.84
N ASP A 46 -5.00 -19.10 20.14
CA ASP A 46 -4.91 -17.66 20.26
C ASP A 46 -5.16 -17.01 18.91
N GLU A 47 -5.91 -15.92 18.91
CA GLU A 47 -6.08 -15.06 17.75
C GLU A 47 -4.77 -14.33 17.45
N LEU A 48 -4.19 -14.62 16.29
CA LEU A 48 -2.93 -14.03 15.83
C LEU A 48 -3.17 -12.82 14.93
N LEU A 49 -4.20 -12.87 14.07
CA LEU A 49 -4.57 -11.78 13.17
C LEU A 49 -6.09 -11.74 12.94
N LYS A 50 -6.64 -10.54 12.77
CA LYS A 50 -7.91 -10.29 12.08
C LYS A 50 -7.66 -9.41 10.86
N ILE A 51 -8.24 -9.79 9.74
CA ILE A 51 -8.02 -9.16 8.43
C ILE A 51 -9.37 -8.73 7.88
N ASP A 52 -9.59 -7.42 7.75
CA ASP A 52 -10.79 -6.89 7.10
C ASP A 52 -10.64 -6.93 5.56
N VAL A 53 -11.35 -7.85 4.95
CA VAL A 53 -11.42 -8.11 3.52
C VAL A 53 -12.32 -7.09 2.79
N SER A 54 -13.18 -6.36 3.52
CA SER A 54 -13.94 -5.26 2.91
C SER A 54 -13.09 -4.04 2.59
N ALA A 55 -11.97 -3.85 3.30
CA ALA A 55 -10.99 -2.79 3.03
C ALA A 55 -10.10 -3.04 1.80
N LEU A 56 -10.15 -4.25 1.21
CA LEU A 56 -9.29 -4.65 0.09
C LEU A 56 -9.79 -4.18 -1.30
N ASP A 57 -10.93 -3.50 -1.38
CA ASP A 57 -11.46 -2.97 -2.65
C ASP A 57 -11.98 -1.54 -2.46
N LEU A 58 -11.05 -0.59 -2.53
CA LEU A 58 -11.31 0.84 -2.39
C LEU A 58 -12.15 1.42 -3.56
N ALA A 59 -12.39 0.67 -4.63
CA ALA A 59 -13.08 1.14 -5.84
C ALA A 59 -14.53 0.63 -5.97
N GLY A 60 -14.91 -0.43 -5.24
CA GLY A 60 -16.22 -1.07 -5.33
C GLY A 60 -17.32 -0.39 -4.50
N SER A 61 -18.53 -0.23 -5.07
CA SER A 61 -19.71 0.28 -4.35
C SER A 61 -20.40 -0.75 -3.44
N ARG A 62 -19.75 -1.89 -3.15
CA ARG A 62 -20.26 -2.99 -2.32
C ARG A 62 -19.14 -3.55 -1.45
N LEU A 63 -19.41 -3.74 -0.16
CA LEU A 63 -18.50 -4.37 0.79
C LEU A 63 -18.14 -5.79 0.32
N ASN A 64 -16.85 -6.09 0.27
CA ASN A 64 -16.38 -7.40 -0.19
C ASN A 64 -16.30 -8.43 0.92
N SER A 65 -17.02 -9.53 0.75
CA SER A 65 -16.94 -10.69 1.63
C SER A 65 -15.89 -11.69 1.15
N ALA A 66 -15.18 -12.29 2.09
CA ALA A 66 -14.28 -13.41 1.85
C ALA A 66 -15.09 -14.68 1.50
N MET A 67 -14.65 -15.40 0.47
CA MET A 67 -15.33 -16.59 -0.08
C MET A 67 -14.49 -17.87 0.03
N VAL A 68 -13.18 -17.73 -0.16
CA VAL A 68 -12.21 -18.84 -0.15
C VAL A 68 -10.94 -18.37 0.53
N VAL A 69 -10.36 -19.19 1.40
CA VAL A 69 -9.08 -18.93 2.09
C VAL A 69 -8.12 -20.10 1.83
N CYS A 70 -6.83 -19.82 1.61
CA CYS A 70 -5.82 -20.84 1.32
C CYS A 70 -4.41 -20.38 1.74
N PHE A 71 -3.61 -21.23 2.38
CA PHE A 71 -2.22 -20.92 2.71
C PHE A 71 -1.24 -21.32 1.59
N GLY A 72 -0.16 -20.54 1.43
CA GLY A 72 0.98 -20.86 0.58
C GLY A 72 1.97 -21.84 1.27
N PRO A 73 2.82 -22.53 0.48
CA PRO A 73 3.64 -23.65 0.95
C PRO A 73 4.93 -23.27 1.68
N THR A 74 5.41 -22.04 1.57
CA THR A 74 6.71 -21.60 2.11
C THR A 74 6.54 -20.57 3.24
N PRO A 75 7.05 -20.83 4.46
CA PRO A 75 7.06 -19.84 5.55
C PRO A 75 8.00 -18.63 5.30
N PRO A 76 7.67 -17.41 5.77
CA PRO A 76 6.38 -17.02 6.36
C PRO A 76 5.26 -17.12 5.33
N GLY A 77 4.19 -17.83 5.68
CA GLY A 77 3.21 -18.28 4.70
C GLY A 77 2.44 -17.10 4.11
N HIS A 78 2.28 -17.07 2.79
CA HIS A 78 1.27 -16.19 2.20
C HIS A 78 -0.14 -16.75 2.48
N LEU A 79 -1.11 -15.90 2.80
CA LEU A 79 -2.52 -16.25 2.94
C LEU A 79 -3.30 -15.68 1.75
N LEU A 80 -3.84 -16.55 0.91
CA LEU A 80 -4.65 -16.17 -0.23
C LEU A 80 -6.13 -16.11 0.16
N VAL A 81 -6.80 -15.03 -0.21
CA VAL A 81 -8.23 -14.80 0.07
C VAL A 81 -8.95 -14.40 -1.23
N SER A 82 -9.95 -15.18 -1.65
CA SER A 82 -10.86 -14.76 -2.72
C SER A 82 -11.98 -13.89 -2.16
N THR A 83 -12.29 -12.78 -2.83
CA THR A 83 -13.39 -11.89 -2.50
C THR A 83 -14.64 -12.15 -3.35
N SER A 84 -15.76 -11.54 -2.97
CA SER A 84 -16.98 -11.43 -3.77
C SER A 84 -16.85 -10.55 -5.04
N SER A 85 -15.82 -9.71 -5.16
CA SER A 85 -15.54 -8.89 -6.35
C SER A 85 -14.68 -9.61 -7.39
N ASN A 86 -14.48 -10.91 -7.24
CA ASN A 86 -13.64 -11.75 -8.11
C ASN A 86 -12.15 -11.35 -8.08
N MET A 87 -11.71 -10.69 -7.01
CA MET A 87 -10.31 -10.47 -6.69
C MET A 87 -9.78 -11.66 -5.86
N VAL A 88 -8.50 -12.00 -6.05
CA VAL A 88 -7.75 -12.84 -5.10
C VAL A 88 -6.65 -11.97 -4.49
N ALA A 89 -6.79 -11.66 -3.20
CA ALA A 89 -5.76 -10.99 -2.42
C ALA A 89 -4.75 -12.03 -1.90
N VAL A 90 -3.47 -11.69 -1.98
CA VAL A 90 -2.37 -12.46 -1.40
C VAL A 90 -1.84 -11.62 -0.25
N LEU A 91 -1.98 -12.14 0.96
CA LEU A 91 -1.62 -11.49 2.21
C LEU A 91 -0.40 -12.18 2.84
N ASP A 92 0.30 -11.51 3.72
CA ASP A 92 1.30 -12.12 4.59
C ASP A 92 0.61 -12.68 5.85
N ALA A 93 0.73 -13.98 6.13
CA ALA A 93 0.03 -14.62 7.25
C ALA A 93 0.62 -14.32 8.64
N SER A 94 1.70 -13.53 8.73
CA SER A 94 2.28 -13.09 10.00
C SER A 94 1.94 -11.63 10.35
N SER A 95 1.61 -10.81 9.35
CA SER A 95 1.33 -9.37 9.52
C SER A 95 0.00 -8.91 8.92
N GLY A 96 -0.76 -9.79 8.27
CA GLY A 96 -2.05 -9.48 7.62
C GLY A 96 -1.94 -8.54 6.41
N ARG A 97 -0.74 -8.11 6.03
CA ARG A 97 -0.52 -7.10 4.98
C ARG A 97 -0.73 -7.69 3.59
N VAL A 98 -1.32 -6.89 2.70
CA VAL A 98 -1.41 -7.23 1.27
C VAL A 98 -0.01 -7.26 0.65
N VAL A 99 0.39 -8.43 0.16
CA VAL A 99 1.63 -8.66 -0.60
C VAL A 99 1.38 -8.50 -2.10
N ARG A 100 0.20 -8.91 -2.58
CA ARG A 100 -0.21 -8.78 -3.99
C ARG A 100 -1.73 -8.85 -4.13
N GLU A 101 -2.29 -8.13 -5.09
CA GLU A 101 -3.68 -8.30 -5.54
C GLU A 101 -3.73 -8.87 -6.95
N LEU A 102 -4.68 -9.78 -7.18
CA LEU A 102 -5.03 -10.30 -8.50
C LEU A 102 -6.47 -9.87 -8.77
N CYS A 103 -6.64 -8.82 -9.56
CA CYS A 103 -7.96 -8.29 -9.94
C CYS A 103 -8.47 -8.96 -11.22
N CYS A 104 -9.79 -8.98 -11.41
CA CYS A 104 -10.46 -9.52 -12.60
C CYS A 104 -10.06 -10.98 -12.93
N VAL A 105 -9.76 -11.78 -11.90
CA VAL A 105 -9.31 -13.17 -12.03
C VAL A 105 -10.35 -13.99 -12.80
N HIS A 106 -11.63 -13.76 -12.53
CA HIS A 106 -12.76 -14.39 -13.21
C HIS A 106 -13.96 -13.42 -13.32
N PRO A 107 -14.95 -13.67 -14.21
CA PRO A 107 -16.17 -12.88 -14.28
C PRO A 107 -17.17 -13.17 -13.13
N VAL A 108 -16.92 -14.22 -12.34
CA VAL A 108 -17.69 -14.65 -11.17
C VAL A 108 -16.71 -15.00 -10.06
N ALA A 109 -17.14 -14.96 -8.79
CA ALA A 109 -16.29 -15.23 -7.63
C ALA A 109 -15.70 -16.64 -7.69
N CYS A 110 -14.47 -16.81 -7.17
CA CYS A 110 -13.79 -18.09 -7.24
C CYS A 110 -14.48 -19.11 -6.30
N SER A 111 -14.78 -20.30 -6.81
CA SER A 111 -15.30 -21.42 -6.02
C SER A 111 -14.18 -22.19 -5.31
N SER A 112 -12.97 -22.21 -5.90
CA SER A 112 -11.82 -22.93 -5.37
C SER A 112 -10.50 -22.25 -5.80
N LEU A 113 -9.52 -22.29 -4.89
CA LEU A 113 -8.15 -21.80 -5.07
C LEU A 113 -7.17 -22.90 -4.64
N ALA A 114 -6.07 -23.08 -5.36
CA ALA A 114 -4.98 -23.97 -4.95
C ALA A 114 -3.61 -23.41 -5.41
N LEU A 115 -2.59 -23.50 -4.56
CA LEU A 115 -1.21 -23.16 -4.92
C LEU A 115 -0.36 -24.44 -5.09
N SER A 116 0.54 -24.44 -6.07
CA SER A 116 1.54 -25.48 -6.24
C SER A 116 2.51 -25.48 -5.06
N GLY A 117 2.95 -26.66 -4.62
CA GLY A 117 3.85 -26.83 -3.48
C GLY A 117 5.23 -26.18 -3.64
N ASP A 118 5.63 -25.87 -4.88
CA ASP A 118 6.86 -25.13 -5.20
C ASP A 118 6.65 -23.60 -5.32
N GLY A 119 5.43 -23.12 -5.10
CA GLY A 119 5.06 -21.71 -5.23
C GLY A 119 5.11 -21.15 -6.66
N ARG A 120 5.23 -21.98 -7.71
CA ARG A 120 5.30 -21.49 -9.10
C ARG A 120 3.94 -21.23 -9.74
N PHE A 121 2.94 -22.05 -9.42
CA PHE A 121 1.61 -21.98 -10.04
C PHE A 121 0.51 -21.69 -9.02
N LEU A 122 -0.38 -20.78 -9.38
CA LEU A 122 -1.67 -20.55 -8.71
C LEU A 122 -2.79 -21.02 -9.64
N LEU A 123 -3.74 -21.77 -9.09
CA LEU A 123 -4.94 -22.22 -9.76
C LEU A 123 -6.16 -21.50 -9.21
N THR A 124 -7.02 -21.00 -10.09
CA THR A 124 -8.29 -20.37 -9.71
C THR A 124 -9.44 -20.94 -10.54
N ALA A 125 -10.51 -21.41 -9.87
CA ALA A 125 -11.73 -21.90 -10.52
C ALA A 125 -12.88 -20.92 -10.31
N ALA A 126 -13.65 -20.64 -11.37
CA ALA A 126 -14.95 -20.00 -11.29
C ALA A 126 -15.82 -20.39 -12.48
N ASP A 127 -17.12 -20.55 -12.24
CA ASP A 127 -18.06 -21.15 -13.21
C ASP A 127 -17.42 -22.41 -13.84
N ARG A 128 -17.37 -22.53 -15.17
CA ARG A 128 -16.89 -23.74 -15.89
C ARG A 128 -15.41 -23.73 -16.22
N ALA A 129 -14.67 -22.71 -15.78
CA ALA A 129 -13.31 -22.42 -16.24
C ALA A 129 -12.27 -22.54 -15.12
N ILE A 130 -11.14 -23.14 -15.49
CA ILE A 130 -9.95 -23.26 -14.65
C ILE A 130 -8.90 -22.31 -15.22
N LYS A 131 -8.24 -21.55 -14.35
CA LYS A 131 -7.18 -20.61 -14.73
C LYS A 131 -5.88 -20.93 -14.03
N VAL A 132 -4.80 -20.98 -14.82
CA VAL A 132 -3.44 -21.25 -14.35
C VAL A 132 -2.61 -19.98 -14.47
N TRP A 133 -2.12 -19.50 -13.34
CA TRP A 133 -1.32 -18.29 -13.21
C TRP A 133 0.13 -18.65 -12.86
N ASP A 134 1.08 -17.96 -13.46
CA ASP A 134 2.46 -17.93 -12.94
C ASP A 134 2.48 -17.01 -11.70
N TYR A 135 2.78 -17.60 -10.55
CA TYR A 135 2.73 -16.91 -9.26
C TYR A 135 4.00 -16.09 -8.97
N LEU A 136 5.13 -16.38 -9.63
CA LEU A 136 6.39 -15.67 -9.41
C LEU A 136 6.57 -14.48 -10.36
N ALA A 137 5.85 -14.44 -11.50
CA ALA A 137 5.89 -13.34 -12.46
C ALA A 137 5.37 -12.00 -11.89
N GLN A 138 6.28 -11.05 -11.64
CA GLN A 138 5.96 -9.74 -11.02
C GLN A 138 5.38 -8.68 -11.98
N ALA A 139 5.58 -8.81 -13.30
CA ALA A 139 5.34 -7.71 -14.25
C ALA A 139 3.99 -7.76 -15.02
N SER A 140 3.25 -8.86 -14.90
CA SER A 140 1.84 -9.10 -15.31
C SER A 140 1.66 -10.61 -15.36
N PRO A 141 0.79 -11.22 -14.53
CA PRO A 141 0.73 -12.67 -14.44
C PRO A 141 0.00 -13.23 -15.66
N SER A 142 0.76 -13.86 -16.56
CA SER A 142 0.22 -14.52 -17.76
C SER A 142 -0.65 -15.71 -17.35
N CYS A 143 -1.96 -15.56 -17.56
CA CYS A 143 -2.95 -16.58 -17.25
C CYS A 143 -3.32 -17.39 -18.50
N GLN A 144 -3.42 -18.71 -18.34
CA GLN A 144 -4.04 -19.58 -19.33
C GLN A 144 -5.41 -20.04 -18.85
N VAL A 145 -6.39 -20.10 -19.76
CA VAL A 145 -7.79 -20.43 -19.46
C VAL A 145 -8.12 -21.79 -20.05
N TYR A 146 -8.49 -22.74 -19.20
CA TYR A 146 -8.90 -24.09 -19.56
C TYR A 146 -10.41 -24.22 -19.35
N ILE A 147 -11.13 -24.60 -20.40
CA ILE A 147 -12.58 -24.82 -20.38
C ILE A 147 -12.82 -26.29 -20.70
N GLY A 148 -13.39 -27.02 -19.75
CA GLY A 148 -13.70 -28.44 -19.91
C GLY A 148 -15.02 -28.87 -19.28
N HIS A 149 -15.39 -28.28 -18.13
CA HIS A 149 -16.54 -28.72 -17.36
C HIS A 149 -17.85 -28.21 -17.96
N SER A 150 -18.91 -29.03 -17.94
CA SER A 150 -20.23 -28.61 -18.41
C SER A 150 -21.07 -27.91 -17.33
N GLU A 151 -20.73 -28.10 -16.06
CA GLU A 151 -21.30 -27.43 -14.88
C GLU A 151 -20.21 -26.68 -14.10
N PRO A 152 -20.56 -25.79 -13.14
CA PRO A 152 -19.57 -25.05 -12.37
C PRO A 152 -18.60 -25.95 -11.60
N VAL A 153 -17.31 -25.63 -11.67
CA VAL A 153 -16.24 -26.30 -10.94
C VAL A 153 -16.41 -26.01 -9.45
N GLN A 154 -16.56 -27.07 -8.65
CA GLN A 154 -16.80 -27.00 -7.20
C GLN A 154 -15.49 -27.03 -6.40
N ALA A 155 -14.50 -27.80 -6.86
CA ALA A 155 -13.24 -27.99 -6.15
C ALA A 155 -12.08 -28.27 -7.12
N MET A 156 -10.86 -27.93 -6.70
CA MET A 156 -9.60 -28.28 -7.35
C MET A 156 -8.51 -28.58 -6.33
N ALA A 157 -7.56 -29.46 -6.66
CA ALA A 157 -6.31 -29.61 -5.92
C ALA A 157 -5.18 -30.18 -6.78
N PHE A 158 -3.94 -29.84 -6.44
CA PHE A 158 -2.75 -30.52 -6.94
C PHE A 158 -2.62 -31.91 -6.31
N THR A 159 -2.06 -32.86 -7.05
CA THR A 159 -1.45 -34.05 -6.45
C THR A 159 -0.16 -33.64 -5.71
N PRO A 160 0.21 -34.28 -4.58
CA PRO A 160 1.39 -33.87 -3.80
C PRO A 160 2.73 -34.14 -4.50
N ASP A 161 2.77 -35.01 -5.51
CA ASP A 161 3.93 -35.12 -6.42
C ASP A 161 4.07 -33.90 -7.36
N GLN A 162 3.08 -32.99 -7.35
CA GLN A 162 2.95 -31.78 -8.16
C GLN A 162 3.01 -32.05 -9.68
N GLN A 163 2.74 -33.29 -10.12
CA GLN A 163 2.72 -33.65 -11.55
C GLN A 163 1.31 -33.51 -12.17
N GLN A 164 0.27 -33.60 -11.34
CA GLN A 164 -1.12 -33.62 -11.78
C GLN A 164 -2.02 -32.65 -11.00
N LEU A 165 -3.16 -32.34 -11.61
CA LEU A 165 -4.23 -31.52 -11.07
C LEU A 165 -5.55 -32.28 -11.20
N LEU A 166 -6.33 -32.30 -10.12
CA LEU A 166 -7.72 -32.75 -10.09
C LEU A 166 -8.67 -31.55 -10.10
N SER A 167 -9.69 -31.60 -10.94
CA SER A 167 -10.79 -30.62 -10.93
C SER A 167 -12.16 -31.30 -10.97
N VAL A 168 -13.12 -30.77 -10.22
CA VAL A 168 -14.42 -31.41 -9.98
C VAL A 168 -15.56 -30.48 -10.39
N GLY A 169 -16.45 -30.96 -11.26
CA GLY A 169 -17.68 -30.27 -11.65
C GLY A 169 -18.79 -31.29 -11.92
N ASP A 170 -19.26 -31.34 -13.17
CA ASP A 170 -20.10 -32.40 -13.72
C ASP A 170 -19.42 -33.79 -13.75
N ALA A 171 -18.11 -33.80 -14.00
CA ALA A 171 -17.22 -34.95 -13.92
C ALA A 171 -15.98 -34.57 -13.11
N ILE A 172 -15.12 -35.55 -12.84
CA ILE A 172 -13.78 -35.30 -12.27
C ILE A 172 -12.78 -35.39 -13.42
N PHE A 173 -11.96 -34.37 -13.60
CA PHE A 173 -10.90 -34.35 -14.60
C PHE A 173 -9.53 -34.45 -13.93
N LEU A 174 -8.68 -35.27 -14.52
CA LEU A 174 -7.27 -35.39 -14.19
C LEU A 174 -6.46 -34.72 -15.30
N TRP A 175 -5.65 -33.74 -14.94
CA TRP A 175 -4.78 -32.98 -15.85
C TRP A 175 -3.31 -33.25 -15.51
N ASP A 176 -2.48 -33.53 -16.50
CA ASP A 176 -1.02 -33.51 -16.37
C ASP A 176 -0.51 -32.07 -16.51
N ILE A 177 0.48 -31.71 -15.69
CA ILE A 177 1.15 -30.40 -15.73
C ILE A 177 2.37 -30.50 -16.65
N LEU A 178 2.37 -29.75 -17.75
CA LEU A 178 3.37 -29.86 -18.83
C LEU A 178 4.62 -28.98 -18.62
N ALA A 179 4.70 -28.22 -17.53
CA ALA A 179 5.81 -27.29 -17.29
C ALA A 179 7.13 -28.02 -16.97
N PRO A 180 8.28 -27.61 -17.55
CA PRO A 180 9.56 -28.27 -17.30
C PRO A 180 10.03 -28.08 -15.85
N THR A 181 10.15 -29.19 -15.13
CA THR A 181 10.75 -29.24 -13.79
C THR A 181 12.26 -29.08 -13.86
N GLU A 182 12.76 -27.85 -13.90
CA GLU A 182 14.19 -27.58 -13.68
C GLU A 182 14.63 -28.03 -12.27
N ARG A 183 15.17 -29.26 -12.21
CA ARG A 183 15.97 -29.79 -11.11
C ARG A 183 17.39 -30.04 -11.61
N SER A 184 18.29 -29.09 -11.38
CA SER A 184 19.73 -29.39 -11.32
C SER A 184 20.44 -28.45 -10.32
N PRO A 185 21.54 -28.89 -9.67
CA PRO A 185 22.15 -28.15 -8.56
C PRO A 185 23.18 -27.10 -9.02
N LEU A 186 23.45 -26.13 -8.14
CA LEU A 186 24.43 -25.06 -8.28
C LEU A 186 25.78 -25.53 -8.88
N GLY A 187 26.16 -24.98 -10.05
CA GLY A 187 27.39 -25.36 -10.75
C GLY A 187 27.84 -24.42 -11.87
N SER A 188 28.38 -23.25 -11.50
CA SER A 188 29.45 -22.47 -12.17
C SER A 188 29.53 -22.24 -13.72
N VAL A 189 29.84 -20.99 -14.08
CA VAL A 189 30.57 -20.48 -15.29
C VAL A 189 29.77 -19.84 -16.45
N GLN A 190 29.99 -18.53 -16.58
CA GLN A 190 30.03 -17.61 -17.76
C GLN A 190 29.44 -18.02 -19.14
N GLY A 191 28.67 -17.12 -19.77
CA GLY A 191 28.40 -17.20 -21.22
C GLY A 191 27.51 -16.11 -21.87
N SER A 192 28.07 -14.93 -22.16
CA SER A 192 27.64 -13.94 -23.19
C SER A 192 26.15 -13.60 -23.41
N LEU A 193 25.79 -12.34 -23.12
CA LEU A 193 24.63 -11.65 -23.70
C LEU A 193 24.64 -11.63 -25.24
N LYS A 194 23.46 -11.73 -25.86
CA LYS A 194 23.15 -11.19 -27.20
C LYS A 194 21.74 -10.61 -27.22
N ALA A 195 21.61 -9.36 -27.65
CA ALA A 195 20.34 -8.66 -27.75
C ALA A 195 19.56 -9.07 -29.02
N PRO A 196 18.20 -9.07 -28.99
CA PRO A 196 17.38 -9.22 -30.19
C PRO A 196 17.36 -7.92 -31.02
N PRO A 197 17.18 -8.00 -32.35
CA PRO A 197 17.20 -6.84 -33.24
C PRO A 197 15.89 -6.06 -33.27
N THR A 198 16.01 -4.76 -33.56
CA THR A 198 14.91 -3.79 -33.76
C THR A 198 14.34 -3.82 -35.19
N CYS A 199 13.22 -3.10 -35.38
CA CYS A 199 12.47 -2.78 -36.63
C CYS A 199 11.20 -3.63 -36.85
N LYS A 200 10.07 -3.08 -37.30
CA LYS A 200 9.70 -1.68 -37.65
C LYS A 200 8.17 -1.53 -37.60
N ALA A 201 7.67 -0.34 -37.31
CA ALA A 201 6.25 -0.01 -37.48
C ALA A 201 5.95 0.42 -38.93
N SER A 202 4.75 0.10 -39.42
CA SER A 202 4.17 0.67 -40.65
C SER A 202 2.65 0.71 -40.56
N LEU A 203 2.05 1.87 -40.82
CA LEU A 203 0.59 2.08 -40.81
C LEU A 203 -0.10 1.42 -42.00
N GLY A 204 -1.39 1.10 -41.84
CA GLY A 204 -2.27 0.71 -42.95
C GLY A 204 -3.71 0.50 -42.49
N ALA A 205 -4.54 1.54 -42.56
CA ALA A 205 -5.97 1.45 -42.24
C ALA A 205 -6.80 0.91 -43.42
N ARG A 206 -7.85 0.14 -43.12
CA ARG A 206 -9.17 0.20 -43.80
C ARG A 206 -10.24 -0.69 -43.16
N GLN A 207 -11.48 -0.22 -43.20
CA GLN A 207 -12.70 -0.99 -42.96
C GLN A 207 -12.94 -1.97 -44.12
N LEU A 208 -13.59 -3.12 -43.86
CA LEU A 208 -14.91 -3.42 -44.43
C LEU A 208 -15.59 -4.58 -43.69
N GLU A 209 -16.89 -4.71 -43.91
CA GLU A 209 -17.82 -5.66 -43.27
C GLU A 209 -17.87 -7.02 -43.99
N ASP A 210 -18.48 -8.00 -43.31
CA ASP A 210 -19.18 -9.21 -43.78
C ASP A 210 -18.74 -9.96 -45.06
N VAL A 211 -18.52 -11.27 -44.92
CA VAL A 211 -19.27 -12.33 -45.63
C VAL A 211 -18.99 -13.70 -44.99
N VAL A 212 -20.05 -14.50 -44.83
CA VAL A 212 -19.97 -15.91 -44.40
C VAL A 212 -19.89 -16.84 -45.61
N SER A 213 -18.95 -17.80 -45.63
CA SER A 213 -19.17 -19.23 -46.00
C SER A 213 -17.89 -19.93 -46.54
N GLY A 214 -17.68 -21.19 -46.14
CA GLY A 214 -17.19 -22.21 -47.08
C GLY A 214 -15.82 -22.90 -46.82
N ALA A 215 -15.86 -24.05 -46.14
CA ALA A 215 -15.00 -25.24 -46.35
C ALA A 215 -13.46 -25.13 -46.10
N SER A 216 -12.69 -26.22 -45.92
CA SER A 216 -12.88 -27.53 -45.27
C SER A 216 -11.50 -28.23 -45.17
N GLY A 217 -11.21 -29.01 -44.12
CA GLY A 217 -9.92 -29.73 -44.01
C GLY A 217 -9.66 -30.42 -42.67
N LEU A 218 -9.88 -31.75 -42.64
CA LEU A 218 -9.69 -32.68 -41.50
C LEU A 218 -8.20 -33.09 -41.31
N PRO A 219 -7.78 -33.91 -40.29
CA PRO A 219 -8.59 -34.69 -39.33
C PRO A 219 -8.16 -34.64 -37.84
N ARG A 220 -9.08 -35.04 -36.95
CA ARG A 220 -8.76 -35.71 -35.66
C ARG A 220 -9.63 -36.97 -35.50
N GLN A 221 -9.11 -37.95 -34.78
CA GLN A 221 -9.49 -39.36 -34.84
C GLN A 221 -10.74 -39.70 -34.00
N GLN A 222 -11.47 -40.76 -34.38
CA GLN A 222 -12.69 -41.21 -33.68
C GLN A 222 -12.39 -41.93 -32.36
N VAL A 223 -13.24 -41.69 -31.35
CA VAL A 223 -13.28 -42.43 -30.07
C VAL A 223 -14.33 -43.57 -30.17
N PRO A 224 -14.13 -44.75 -29.54
CA PRO A 224 -15.05 -45.89 -29.70
C PRO A 224 -16.45 -45.67 -29.09
N VAL A 225 -17.47 -46.30 -29.69
CA VAL A 225 -18.86 -46.28 -29.23
C VAL A 225 -19.13 -47.50 -28.31
N PRO A 226 -19.68 -47.31 -27.09
CA PRO A 226 -20.11 -48.42 -26.24
C PRO A 226 -21.32 -49.17 -26.80
N SER A 227 -21.34 -50.49 -26.64
CA SER A 227 -22.36 -51.38 -27.19
C SER A 227 -23.73 -51.27 -26.49
N LEU A 228 -24.80 -51.15 -27.29
CA LEU A 228 -26.19 -51.27 -26.83
C LEU A 228 -26.52 -52.70 -26.36
N ALA A 229 -26.63 -52.88 -25.04
CA ALA A 229 -27.28 -54.03 -24.43
C ALA A 229 -28.17 -53.54 -23.27
N SER A 230 -29.49 -53.72 -23.39
CA SER A 230 -30.49 -53.26 -22.42
C SER A 230 -30.71 -54.28 -21.29
N PRO A 231 -30.71 -53.87 -20.01
CA PRO A 231 -31.26 -54.67 -18.91
C PRO A 231 -32.80 -54.76 -19.00
N PRO A 232 -33.43 -55.80 -18.43
CA PRO A 232 -34.85 -56.10 -18.61
C PRO A 232 -35.80 -55.27 -17.72
N GLN A 233 -37.04 -55.07 -18.20
CA GLN A 233 -38.15 -54.51 -17.41
C GLN A 233 -38.96 -55.58 -16.67
N LEU A 234 -39.28 -55.30 -15.40
CA LEU A 234 -40.36 -55.87 -14.58
C LEU A 234 -40.76 -54.75 -13.59
N GLY A 235 -42.02 -54.53 -13.16
CA GLY A 235 -43.30 -55.14 -13.48
C GLY A 235 -44.32 -54.65 -12.43
N ILE A 236 -45.43 -54.03 -12.83
CA ILE A 236 -46.40 -53.38 -11.91
C ILE A 236 -47.28 -54.42 -11.20
N CYS A 237 -47.57 -54.24 -9.89
CA CYS A 237 -48.93 -54.14 -9.29
C CYS A 237 -49.02 -54.67 -7.83
N ALA A 238 -49.68 -53.91 -6.94
CA ALA A 238 -50.79 -54.35 -6.06
C ALA A 238 -50.95 -53.52 -4.76
N ARG A 239 -52.19 -53.07 -4.47
CA ARG A 239 -52.73 -52.72 -3.13
C ARG A 239 -53.61 -53.90 -2.65
N PRO A 240 -53.74 -54.17 -1.33
CA PRO A 240 -54.77 -53.54 -0.47
C PRO A 240 -54.21 -53.19 0.95
N SER A 241 -54.93 -52.79 2.02
CA SER A 241 -56.36 -52.82 2.39
C SER A 241 -56.84 -51.56 3.16
N LYS A 242 -57.87 -51.69 4.01
CA LYS A 242 -58.50 -50.71 4.93
C LYS A 242 -58.36 -51.17 6.40
N GLY A 243 -58.54 -50.27 7.40
CA GLY A 243 -58.85 -50.70 8.78
C GLY A 243 -58.86 -49.68 9.95
N LEU A 244 -59.84 -48.78 9.99
CA LEU A 244 -60.54 -48.22 11.19
C LEU A 244 -59.80 -47.56 12.40
N ASP A 245 -60.06 -46.25 12.55
CA ASP A 245 -60.51 -45.48 13.73
C ASP A 245 -60.02 -45.74 15.18
N ALA A 246 -59.44 -44.68 15.78
CA ALA A 246 -59.74 -44.24 17.15
C ALA A 246 -59.40 -42.75 17.36
N THR A 247 -60.27 -41.98 18.02
CA THR A 247 -60.08 -40.54 18.31
C THR A 247 -59.72 -40.29 19.78
N CYS A 248 -58.76 -39.39 20.04
CA CYS A 248 -58.76 -38.58 21.25
C CYS A 248 -57.95 -37.29 21.04
N SER A 249 -58.42 -36.17 21.57
CA SER A 249 -57.77 -34.86 21.45
C SER A 249 -57.15 -34.42 22.78
N THR A 250 -55.91 -33.95 22.76
CA THR A 250 -55.44 -32.89 23.69
C THR A 250 -54.49 -31.94 22.96
N ARG A 251 -54.58 -30.64 23.29
CA ARG A 251 -53.72 -29.59 22.71
C ARG A 251 -52.28 -29.73 23.22
N ARG A 252 -51.31 -29.85 22.32
CA ARG A 252 -49.94 -29.34 22.50
C ARG A 252 -49.55 -28.46 21.32
N ALA A 253 -48.67 -27.50 21.58
CA ALA A 253 -48.39 -26.39 20.66
C ALA A 253 -47.83 -26.86 19.31
N ARG A 254 -48.21 -26.15 18.23
CA ARG A 254 -47.56 -26.30 16.92
C ARG A 254 -46.13 -25.79 17.00
N VAL A 255 -45.17 -26.70 17.17
CA VAL A 255 -43.82 -26.47 16.65
C VAL A 255 -43.96 -26.40 15.13
N GLN A 256 -43.54 -25.30 14.50
CA GLN A 256 -43.45 -25.24 13.05
C GLN A 256 -42.37 -26.22 12.59
N PRO A 257 -42.63 -27.13 11.63
CA PRO A 257 -41.56 -27.93 11.05
C PRO A 257 -40.63 -26.98 10.29
N THR A 258 -39.36 -26.94 10.70
CA THR A 258 -38.32 -26.18 9.99
C THR A 258 -38.15 -26.77 8.60
N THR A 259 -38.44 -25.98 7.56
CA THR A 259 -38.45 -26.45 6.18
C THR A 259 -37.05 -26.72 5.67
N ARG A 260 -36.74 -28.01 5.43
CA ARG A 260 -35.61 -28.47 4.61
C ARG A 260 -35.65 -27.79 3.22
N PRO A 261 -34.53 -27.26 2.70
CA PRO A 261 -34.42 -26.89 1.30
C PRO A 261 -34.53 -28.16 0.43
N ASP A 262 -35.55 -28.22 -0.42
CA ASP A 262 -35.84 -29.38 -1.28
C ASP A 262 -35.30 -29.14 -2.70
N SER A 263 -34.14 -29.74 -3.01
CA SER A 263 -33.44 -29.54 -4.29
C SER A 263 -34.10 -30.25 -5.48
N TYR A 264 -35.08 -31.14 -5.26
CA TYR A 264 -35.61 -32.00 -6.32
C TYR A 264 -36.77 -31.40 -7.13
N LYS A 265 -37.29 -30.21 -6.79
CA LYS A 265 -38.41 -29.58 -7.51
C LYS A 265 -38.07 -28.95 -8.87
N HIS A 266 -36.80 -28.93 -9.28
CA HIS A 266 -36.36 -28.19 -10.48
C HIS A 266 -35.58 -29.01 -11.52
N PHE A 267 -35.49 -30.33 -11.40
CA PHE A 267 -34.78 -31.15 -12.39
C PHE A 267 -35.57 -31.26 -13.71
N MET A 268 -35.11 -30.54 -14.74
CA MET A 268 -35.42 -30.80 -16.14
C MET A 268 -34.11 -31.04 -16.91
N ALA A 269 -33.87 -32.28 -17.32
CA ALA A 269 -32.73 -32.61 -18.17
C ALA A 269 -32.80 -31.86 -19.51
N ARG A 270 -31.80 -31.01 -19.80
CA ARG A 270 -31.68 -30.28 -21.06
C ARG A 270 -30.42 -30.69 -21.81
N TYR A 271 -30.56 -31.63 -22.75
CA TYR A 271 -29.55 -31.86 -23.77
C TYR A 271 -29.50 -30.67 -24.75
N LYS A 272 -28.40 -29.91 -24.77
CA LYS A 272 -27.93 -29.15 -25.95
C LYS A 272 -26.53 -28.58 -25.72
N ALA A 273 -25.71 -28.62 -26.77
CA ALA A 273 -24.35 -28.10 -26.78
C ALA A 273 -24.32 -26.58 -26.53
N SER A 274 -23.32 -26.11 -25.76
CA SER A 274 -23.10 -24.71 -25.46
C SER A 274 -22.54 -23.93 -26.66
N PRO A 275 -23.01 -22.70 -26.95
CA PRO A 275 -22.33 -21.82 -27.89
C PRO A 275 -20.99 -21.36 -27.30
N LEU A 276 -19.94 -21.31 -28.13
CA LEU A 276 -18.62 -20.85 -27.73
C LEU A 276 -18.67 -19.37 -27.30
N ALA A 277 -18.07 -19.04 -26.16
CA ALA A 277 -18.02 -17.66 -25.68
C ALA A 277 -17.22 -16.77 -26.65
N LYS A 278 -17.86 -15.72 -27.19
CA LYS A 278 -17.19 -14.73 -28.05
C LYS A 278 -16.31 -13.83 -27.18
N GLY A 279 -14.99 -13.92 -27.32
CA GLY A 279 -14.05 -13.03 -26.65
C GLY A 279 -12.80 -13.67 -26.02
N LEU A 280 -12.43 -14.90 -26.40
CA LEU A 280 -11.21 -15.56 -25.92
C LEU A 280 -10.07 -15.45 -26.94
N SER A 281 -8.92 -14.92 -26.51
CA SER A 281 -7.65 -15.06 -27.21
C SER A 281 -7.08 -16.44 -26.92
N LEU A 282 -7.10 -17.32 -27.92
CA LEU A 282 -6.37 -18.59 -27.86
C LEU A 282 -4.86 -18.29 -27.85
N SER A 283 -4.11 -18.93 -26.95
CA SER A 283 -2.66 -18.87 -26.96
C SER A 283 -2.10 -19.49 -28.25
N PRO A 284 -0.94 -19.04 -28.74
CA PRO A 284 -0.27 -19.71 -29.84
C PRO A 284 0.02 -21.18 -29.49
N THR A 285 -0.14 -22.06 -30.48
CA THR A 285 0.06 -23.51 -30.33
C THR A 285 1.50 -23.83 -29.92
N GLY A 286 1.68 -24.55 -28.81
CA GLY A 286 2.99 -24.98 -28.30
C GLY A 286 3.33 -24.54 -26.87
N ASP A 287 2.46 -23.75 -26.22
CA ASP A 287 2.67 -23.19 -24.88
C ASP A 287 1.65 -23.74 -23.84
N GLU A 288 1.14 -24.96 -24.04
CA GLU A 288 0.12 -25.58 -23.18
C GLU A 288 0.72 -25.97 -21.81
N ARG A 289 0.17 -25.46 -20.70
CA ARG A 289 0.60 -25.78 -19.32
C ARG A 289 -0.14 -26.96 -18.68
N LEU A 290 -1.38 -27.26 -19.12
CA LEU A 290 -2.16 -28.41 -18.66
C LEU A 290 -2.60 -29.28 -19.85
N HIS A 291 -2.53 -30.59 -19.69
CA HIS A 291 -3.03 -31.57 -20.64
C HIS A 291 -4.07 -32.49 -19.98
N LEU A 292 -5.27 -32.62 -20.55
CA LEU A 292 -6.31 -33.50 -20.00
C LEU A 292 -5.90 -34.98 -20.16
N LYS A 293 -5.58 -35.64 -19.06
CA LYS A 293 -5.15 -37.05 -19.00
C LYS A 293 -6.35 -38.01 -18.97
N ALA A 294 -7.32 -37.74 -18.10
CA ALA A 294 -8.47 -38.62 -17.91
C ALA A 294 -9.73 -37.86 -17.47
N VAL A 295 -10.89 -38.47 -17.74
CA VAL A 295 -12.21 -38.03 -17.28
C VAL A 295 -12.85 -39.17 -16.50
N VAL A 296 -13.09 -38.96 -15.21
CA VAL A 296 -13.71 -39.92 -14.29
C VAL A 296 -15.18 -39.55 -14.12
N GLY A 297 -16.06 -40.50 -14.44
CA GLY A 297 -17.52 -40.33 -14.39
C GLY A 297 -18.02 -40.20 -12.95
N TYR A 298 -18.58 -39.03 -12.63
CA TYR A 298 -19.13 -38.70 -11.32
C TYR A 298 -20.65 -38.42 -11.43
N ASN A 299 -21.43 -38.84 -10.42
CA ASN A 299 -22.85 -38.50 -10.36
C ASN A 299 -23.04 -37.37 -9.33
N GLY A 300 -23.25 -36.15 -9.83
CA GLY A 300 -23.03 -34.89 -9.13
C GLY A 300 -24.00 -34.51 -8.01
N ASN A 301 -24.34 -35.41 -7.07
CA ASN A 301 -25.23 -35.08 -5.95
C ASN A 301 -24.56 -34.34 -4.77
N GLY A 302 -23.64 -33.41 -5.07
CA GLY A 302 -23.25 -32.27 -4.23
C GLY A 302 -22.60 -32.49 -2.85
N ARG A 303 -22.53 -33.71 -2.30
CA ARG A 303 -22.12 -33.93 -0.88
C ARG A 303 -20.62 -33.95 -0.57
N ALA A 304 -19.75 -33.63 -1.54
CA ALA A 304 -18.29 -33.75 -1.41
C ALA A 304 -17.81 -35.15 -0.96
N ASN A 305 -18.55 -36.20 -1.35
CA ASN A 305 -18.30 -37.59 -0.96
C ASN A 305 -17.17 -38.23 -1.76
N MET A 306 -15.95 -37.74 -1.51
CA MET A 306 -14.72 -38.26 -2.08
C MET A 306 -13.58 -38.20 -1.07
N VAL A 307 -12.70 -39.18 -1.13
CA VAL A 307 -11.46 -39.25 -0.33
C VAL A 307 -10.34 -39.80 -1.21
N TRP A 308 -9.11 -39.33 -1.00
CA TRP A 308 -7.94 -39.87 -1.68
C TRP A 308 -6.79 -40.14 -0.73
N ARG A 309 -5.90 -41.07 -1.12
CA ARG A 309 -4.49 -41.03 -0.76
C ARG A 309 -3.64 -41.06 -2.04
N PRO A 310 -3.00 -39.94 -2.40
CA PRO A 310 -2.26 -39.80 -3.65
C PRO A 310 -0.99 -40.64 -3.68
N ASP A 311 -0.27 -40.78 -2.55
CA ASP A 311 0.98 -41.56 -2.46
C ASP A 311 0.78 -43.04 -2.85
N THR A 312 -0.45 -43.53 -2.72
CA THR A 312 -0.86 -44.89 -3.07
C THR A 312 -1.73 -44.95 -4.34
N GLY A 313 -2.07 -43.81 -4.93
CA GLY A 313 -3.04 -43.70 -6.03
C GLY A 313 -4.49 -43.98 -5.64
N PHE A 314 -4.77 -44.33 -4.37
CA PHE A 314 -6.11 -44.67 -3.91
C PHE A 314 -7.04 -43.46 -3.99
N PHE A 315 -8.11 -43.58 -4.76
CA PHE A 315 -9.19 -42.61 -4.83
C PHE A 315 -10.52 -43.32 -4.60
N ALA A 316 -11.39 -42.78 -3.75
CA ALA A 316 -12.72 -43.33 -3.51
C ALA A 316 -13.78 -42.24 -3.56
N TYR A 317 -14.89 -42.49 -4.25
CA TYR A 317 -16.01 -41.57 -4.38
C TYR A 317 -17.36 -42.31 -4.40
N THR A 318 -18.45 -41.64 -4.05
CA THR A 318 -19.79 -42.26 -4.08
C THR A 318 -20.51 -42.03 -5.40
N CYS A 319 -21.21 -43.06 -5.88
CA CYS A 319 -22.20 -42.94 -6.95
C CYS A 319 -23.52 -43.56 -6.48
N GLY A 320 -24.38 -42.74 -5.86
CA GLY A 320 -25.63 -43.23 -5.25
C GLY A 320 -25.35 -44.11 -4.03
N SER A 321 -25.72 -45.39 -4.10
CA SER A 321 -25.47 -46.41 -3.07
C SER A 321 -24.15 -47.18 -3.24
N LEU A 322 -23.35 -46.84 -4.26
CA LEU A 322 -22.07 -47.48 -4.57
C LEU A 322 -20.91 -46.62 -4.07
N VAL A 323 -19.87 -47.25 -3.51
CA VAL A 323 -18.53 -46.64 -3.43
C VAL A 323 -17.73 -47.13 -4.64
N VAL A 324 -17.24 -46.21 -5.45
CA VAL A 324 -16.29 -46.49 -6.52
C VAL A 324 -14.90 -46.17 -6.00
N VAL A 325 -13.97 -47.11 -6.18
CA VAL A 325 -12.56 -46.97 -5.80
C VAL A 325 -11.72 -47.10 -7.05
N GLU A 326 -10.89 -46.12 -7.33
CA GLU A 326 -10.00 -46.05 -8.48
C GLU A 326 -8.55 -45.96 -8.02
N ASP A 327 -7.65 -46.63 -8.73
CA ASP A 327 -6.21 -46.37 -8.63
C ASP A 327 -5.82 -45.36 -9.72
N LEU A 328 -5.52 -44.12 -9.32
CA LEU A 328 -5.18 -43.01 -10.21
C LEU A 328 -3.89 -43.24 -11.03
N HIS A 329 -3.02 -44.16 -10.61
CA HIS A 329 -1.82 -44.52 -11.40
C HIS A 329 -2.17 -45.40 -12.60
N SER A 330 -3.13 -46.32 -12.45
CA SER A 330 -3.48 -47.31 -13.47
C SER A 330 -4.82 -47.06 -14.17
N GLY A 331 -5.67 -46.18 -13.63
CA GLY A 331 -7.07 -45.99 -14.05
C GLY A 331 -7.97 -47.19 -13.72
N ALA A 332 -7.52 -48.12 -12.86
CA ALA A 332 -8.27 -49.33 -12.55
C ALA A 332 -9.36 -49.05 -11.51
N GLN A 333 -10.63 -49.25 -11.90
CA GLN A 333 -11.79 -49.08 -11.02
C GLN A 333 -12.25 -50.39 -10.37
N ARG A 334 -12.70 -50.28 -9.12
CA ARG A 334 -13.38 -51.31 -8.32
C ARG A 334 -14.68 -50.72 -7.78
N HIS A 335 -15.75 -51.51 -7.72
CA HIS A 335 -17.04 -51.04 -7.21
C HIS A 335 -17.40 -51.83 -5.95
N TRP A 336 -17.51 -51.13 -4.82
CA TRP A 336 -17.94 -51.73 -3.56
C TRP A 336 -19.45 -51.53 -3.39
N VAL A 337 -20.16 -52.65 -3.35
CA VAL A 337 -21.62 -52.72 -3.29
C VAL A 337 -22.03 -53.16 -1.89
N GLY A 338 -23.04 -52.51 -1.31
CA GLY A 338 -23.61 -53.00 -0.04
C GLY A 338 -24.57 -52.04 0.67
N HIS A 339 -24.51 -50.73 0.39
CA HIS A 339 -25.50 -49.81 0.95
C HIS A 339 -26.88 -50.01 0.28
N PRO A 340 -27.98 -50.05 1.05
CA PRO A 340 -29.33 -50.19 0.50
C PRO A 340 -29.88 -48.86 -0.05
N GLU A 341 -29.36 -47.73 0.44
CA GLU A 341 -29.78 -46.37 0.13
C GLU A 341 -28.58 -45.53 -0.34
N GLU A 342 -28.84 -44.30 -0.76
CA GLU A 342 -27.79 -43.33 -1.12
C GLU A 342 -26.81 -43.09 0.05
N ILE A 343 -25.52 -43.00 -0.26
CA ILE A 343 -24.46 -42.69 0.70
C ILE A 343 -24.48 -41.19 1.01
N SER A 344 -24.56 -40.83 2.30
CA SER A 344 -24.55 -39.45 2.78
C SER A 344 -23.14 -38.89 2.93
N THR A 345 -22.18 -39.66 3.42
CA THR A 345 -20.79 -39.21 3.68
C THR A 345 -19.76 -40.35 3.64
N LEU A 346 -18.50 -40.03 3.37
CA LEU A 346 -17.32 -40.92 3.39
C LEU A 346 -16.21 -40.33 4.28
N ALA A 347 -15.42 -41.18 4.92
CA ALA A 347 -14.16 -40.80 5.57
C ALA A 347 -13.11 -41.92 5.43
N LEU A 348 -11.83 -41.55 5.29
CA LEU A 348 -10.70 -42.48 5.17
C LEU A 348 -9.84 -42.43 6.43
N SER A 349 -9.44 -43.60 6.93
CA SER A 349 -8.45 -43.74 8.01
C SER A 349 -7.09 -43.14 7.61
N HIS A 350 -6.35 -42.60 8.59
CA HIS A 350 -5.03 -41.98 8.39
C HIS A 350 -4.01 -42.95 7.75
N TYR A 351 -4.11 -44.26 8.01
CA TYR A 351 -3.32 -45.30 7.34
C TYR A 351 -4.05 -45.96 6.15
N ALA A 352 -5.27 -45.54 5.79
CA ALA A 352 -6.14 -46.13 4.74
C ALA A 352 -6.17 -47.65 4.78
N GLN A 353 -6.35 -48.21 5.98
CA GLN A 353 -6.72 -49.62 6.14
C GLN A 353 -8.24 -49.78 6.17
N ILE A 354 -8.94 -48.72 6.60
CA ILE A 354 -10.39 -48.65 6.75
C ILE A 354 -10.94 -47.43 5.98
N LEU A 355 -12.02 -47.63 5.22
CA LEU A 355 -12.90 -46.56 4.73
C LEU A 355 -14.22 -46.62 5.49
N ALA A 356 -14.65 -45.52 6.11
CA ALA A 356 -16.00 -45.37 6.64
C ALA A 356 -16.94 -44.76 5.59
N SER A 357 -18.19 -45.20 5.60
CA SER A 357 -19.24 -44.71 4.69
C SER A 357 -20.61 -44.81 5.35
N ALA A 358 -21.41 -43.75 5.32
CA ALA A 358 -22.72 -43.74 5.95
C ALA A 358 -23.85 -43.58 4.92
N SER A 359 -24.98 -44.24 5.13
CA SER A 359 -26.18 -44.09 4.30
C SER A 359 -27.12 -43.01 4.82
N VAL A 360 -27.96 -42.47 3.93
CA VAL A 360 -29.21 -41.81 4.32
C VAL A 360 -30.14 -42.83 5.00
N GLN A 361 -31.06 -42.36 5.83
CA GLN A 361 -32.10 -43.21 6.45
C GLN A 361 -33.02 -43.82 5.39
N SER A 362 -33.20 -45.14 5.42
CA SER A 362 -34.23 -45.82 4.62
C SER A 362 -35.61 -45.64 5.25
N SER A 363 -36.65 -45.55 4.42
CA SER A 363 -38.05 -45.63 4.87
C SER A 363 -38.42 -46.94 5.58
N THR A 364 -37.53 -47.95 5.55
CA THR A 364 -37.72 -49.28 6.15
C THR A 364 -36.86 -49.56 7.39
N ALA A 365 -35.93 -48.68 7.76
CA ALA A 365 -34.96 -48.89 8.84
C ALA A 365 -35.01 -47.78 9.90
N LEU A 366 -34.90 -48.18 11.19
CA LEU A 366 -34.98 -47.25 12.33
C LEU A 366 -33.72 -46.38 12.51
N HIS A 367 -32.57 -46.81 11.99
CA HIS A 367 -31.28 -46.12 12.08
C HIS A 367 -30.56 -46.16 10.73
N CYS A 368 -29.65 -45.22 10.48
CA CYS A 368 -28.78 -45.22 9.31
C CYS A 368 -27.70 -46.32 9.39
N GLN A 369 -27.17 -46.73 8.23
CA GLN A 369 -26.12 -47.73 8.14
C GLN A 369 -24.76 -47.07 7.93
N ILE A 370 -23.81 -47.33 8.84
CA ILE A 370 -22.41 -46.93 8.69
C ILE A 370 -21.59 -48.20 8.43
N ARG A 371 -20.96 -48.28 7.26
CA ARG A 371 -20.13 -49.41 6.83
C ARG A 371 -18.66 -49.05 6.87
N LEU A 372 -17.89 -49.92 7.51
CA LEU A 372 -16.43 -49.86 7.56
C LEU A 372 -15.88 -50.90 6.58
N TRP A 373 -15.17 -50.45 5.55
CA TRP A 373 -14.61 -51.29 4.48
C TRP A 373 -13.12 -51.53 4.69
N ASP A 374 -12.66 -52.74 4.39
CA ASP A 374 -11.24 -53.04 4.21
C ASP A 374 -10.75 -52.44 2.88
N VAL A 375 -9.74 -51.59 2.94
CA VAL A 375 -9.20 -50.94 1.73
C VAL A 375 -8.45 -51.93 0.83
N GLN A 376 -7.74 -52.91 1.41
CA GLN A 376 -6.93 -53.85 0.63
C GLN A 376 -7.80 -54.86 -0.16
N GLY A 377 -8.74 -55.51 0.53
CA GLY A 377 -9.64 -56.52 -0.03
C GLY A 377 -10.93 -55.96 -0.64
N GLY A 378 -11.32 -54.73 -0.33
CA GLY A 378 -12.57 -54.12 -0.82
C GLY A 378 -13.85 -54.72 -0.23
N SER A 379 -13.76 -55.33 0.95
CA SER A 379 -14.86 -56.02 1.63
C SER A 379 -15.35 -55.22 2.85
N CYS A 380 -16.65 -55.28 3.15
CA CYS A 380 -17.20 -54.65 4.35
C CYS A 380 -16.73 -55.44 5.60
N ARG A 381 -15.87 -54.83 6.43
CA ARG A 381 -15.40 -55.41 7.71
C ARG A 381 -16.53 -55.44 8.74
N GLN A 382 -17.23 -54.30 8.91
CA GLN A 382 -18.26 -54.16 9.93
C GLN A 382 -19.36 -53.16 9.53
N LEU A 383 -20.53 -53.34 10.15
CA LEU A 383 -21.70 -52.48 10.04
C LEU A 383 -22.06 -51.97 11.44
N ILE A 384 -22.13 -50.65 11.62
CA ILE A 384 -22.54 -49.97 12.86
C ILE A 384 -23.71 -49.01 12.58
N SER A 385 -24.51 -48.72 13.60
CA SER A 385 -25.69 -47.85 13.49
C SER A 385 -26.01 -47.22 14.84
N HIS A 386 -26.28 -45.91 14.87
CA HIS A 386 -26.67 -45.19 16.08
C HIS A 386 -27.66 -44.06 15.75
N HIS A 387 -27.28 -43.15 14.85
CA HIS A 387 -28.11 -42.00 14.48
C HIS A 387 -29.47 -42.44 13.91
N SER A 388 -30.52 -41.74 14.34
CA SER A 388 -31.90 -41.96 13.93
C SER A 388 -32.23 -41.36 12.55
N THR A 389 -31.37 -40.47 12.05
CA THR A 389 -31.49 -39.79 10.74
C THR A 389 -30.20 -39.97 9.91
N ALA A 390 -29.95 -39.13 8.90
CA ALA A 390 -28.75 -39.25 8.08
C ALA A 390 -27.50 -38.83 8.86
N VAL A 391 -26.36 -39.47 8.57
CA VAL A 391 -25.06 -39.00 9.08
C VAL A 391 -24.60 -37.83 8.22
N GLN A 392 -24.33 -36.71 8.88
CA GLN A 392 -23.91 -35.45 8.26
C GLN A 392 -22.39 -35.41 8.04
N ALA A 393 -21.60 -35.96 8.97
CA ALA A 393 -20.14 -36.01 8.87
C ALA A 393 -19.53 -37.24 9.58
N LEU A 394 -18.36 -37.65 9.10
CA LEU A 394 -17.53 -38.73 9.63
C LEU A 394 -16.07 -38.23 9.72
N ALA A 395 -15.36 -38.55 10.81
CA ALA A 395 -13.93 -38.24 10.94
C ALA A 395 -13.20 -39.34 11.74
N PHE A 396 -12.03 -39.78 11.27
CA PHE A 396 -11.10 -40.60 12.04
C PHE A 396 -10.11 -39.72 12.81
N SER A 397 -9.62 -40.19 13.96
CA SER A 397 -8.50 -39.57 14.66
C SER A 397 -7.17 -39.85 13.95
N PRO A 398 -6.10 -39.02 14.15
CA PRO A 398 -4.82 -39.19 13.44
C PRO A 398 -4.09 -40.50 13.75
N ASP A 399 -4.32 -41.05 14.94
CA ASP A 399 -3.78 -42.34 15.39
C ASP A 399 -4.58 -43.56 14.87
N ASP A 400 -5.66 -43.31 14.11
CA ASP A 400 -6.68 -44.29 13.72
C ASP A 400 -7.31 -45.05 14.91
N GLY A 401 -7.27 -44.51 16.14
CA GLY A 401 -7.85 -45.12 17.35
C GLY A 401 -9.36 -44.88 17.52
N PHE A 402 -9.87 -43.77 17.00
CA PHE A 402 -11.25 -43.32 17.15
C PHE A 402 -11.92 -42.96 15.81
N LEU A 403 -13.23 -43.15 15.76
CA LEU A 403 -14.11 -42.66 14.70
C LEU A 403 -15.20 -41.80 15.34
N VAL A 404 -15.43 -40.60 14.83
CA VAL A 404 -16.56 -39.74 15.21
C VAL A 404 -17.60 -39.75 14.11
N THR A 405 -18.87 -39.88 14.51
CA THR A 405 -20.02 -39.84 13.63
C THR A 405 -21.00 -38.78 14.12
N LEU A 406 -21.48 -37.92 13.21
CA LEU A 406 -22.34 -36.79 13.51
C LEU A 406 -23.69 -36.94 12.79
N GLY A 407 -24.79 -36.91 13.55
CA GLY A 407 -26.16 -36.93 13.02
C GLY A 407 -26.57 -35.60 12.40
N ASP A 408 -27.56 -35.63 11.50
CA ASP A 408 -28.10 -34.42 10.88
C ASP A 408 -28.93 -33.53 11.85
N TYR A 409 -29.54 -32.48 11.30
CA TYR A 409 -30.35 -31.50 12.02
C TYR A 409 -31.53 -32.09 12.81
N GLY A 410 -31.98 -33.31 12.51
CA GLY A 410 -33.03 -34.01 13.24
C GLY A 410 -32.54 -34.79 14.44
N ASP A 411 -31.34 -35.38 14.36
CA ASP A 411 -30.75 -36.25 15.37
C ASP A 411 -29.87 -35.48 16.37
N ARG A 412 -29.04 -34.54 15.88
CA ARG A 412 -28.14 -33.67 16.68
C ARG A 412 -27.26 -34.41 17.69
N THR A 413 -26.97 -35.69 17.47
CA THR A 413 -26.00 -36.44 18.31
C THR A 413 -24.62 -36.49 17.66
N LEU A 414 -23.59 -36.38 18.49
CA LEU A 414 -22.21 -36.69 18.15
C LEU A 414 -21.81 -37.95 18.92
N ALA A 415 -21.38 -38.97 18.19
CA ALA A 415 -21.05 -40.29 18.73
C ALA A 415 -19.58 -40.64 18.43
N LEU A 416 -18.88 -41.12 19.45
CA LEU A 416 -17.48 -41.54 19.40
C LEU A 416 -17.39 -43.06 19.50
N TRP A 417 -16.63 -43.67 18.60
CA TRP A 417 -16.45 -45.11 18.48
C TRP A 417 -14.97 -45.48 18.58
N SER A 418 -14.65 -46.62 19.19
CA SER A 418 -13.32 -47.23 19.03
C SER A 418 -13.22 -47.85 17.64
N THR A 419 -12.16 -47.60 16.89
CA THR A 419 -11.95 -48.25 15.57
C THR A 419 -11.59 -49.72 15.69
N ALA A 420 -10.94 -50.10 16.80
CA ALA A 420 -10.41 -51.45 17.02
C ALA A 420 -11.51 -52.46 17.39
N THR A 421 -12.46 -52.06 18.23
CA THR A 421 -13.63 -52.90 18.61
C THR A 421 -14.90 -52.53 17.85
N CYS A 422 -14.97 -51.33 17.27
CA CYS A 422 -16.16 -50.75 16.65
C CYS A 422 -17.37 -50.65 17.60
N GLU A 423 -17.08 -50.52 18.89
CA GLU A 423 -18.06 -50.23 19.95
C GLU A 423 -18.20 -48.72 20.19
N LEU A 424 -19.39 -48.31 20.63
CA LEU A 424 -19.69 -46.92 20.97
C LEU A 424 -19.08 -46.59 22.35
N MET A 425 -18.17 -45.63 22.38
CA MET A 425 -17.50 -45.17 23.60
C MET A 425 -18.35 -44.13 24.34
N THR A 426 -18.86 -43.13 23.62
CA THR A 426 -19.70 -42.07 24.20
C THR A 426 -20.57 -41.39 23.13
N SER A 427 -21.67 -40.77 23.55
CA SER A 427 -22.58 -40.02 22.69
C SER A 427 -23.13 -38.79 23.39
N VAL A 428 -23.03 -37.61 22.76
CA VAL A 428 -23.49 -36.33 23.32
C VAL A 428 -24.57 -35.72 22.43
N CYS A 429 -25.65 -35.23 23.05
CA CYS A 429 -26.69 -34.47 22.36
C CYS A 429 -26.30 -32.98 22.32
N LEU A 430 -26.23 -32.42 21.12
CA LEU A 430 -25.75 -31.06 20.88
C LEU A 430 -26.91 -30.04 21.01
N PRO A 431 -26.68 -28.86 21.60
CA PRO A 431 -27.72 -27.84 21.77
C PRO A 431 -28.26 -27.37 20.41
N GLU A 432 -27.37 -27.18 19.44
CA GLU A 432 -27.68 -26.77 18.07
C GLU A 432 -27.15 -27.78 17.03
N PRO A 433 -27.69 -27.78 15.79
CA PRO A 433 -27.15 -28.59 14.70
C PRO A 433 -25.70 -28.22 14.37
N VAL A 434 -24.85 -29.24 14.25
CA VAL A 434 -23.47 -29.13 13.76
C VAL A 434 -23.41 -29.62 12.32
N HIS A 435 -22.61 -28.95 11.49
CA HIS A 435 -22.50 -29.17 10.05
C HIS A 435 -21.26 -29.99 9.65
N GLY A 436 -20.21 -29.95 10.46
CA GLY A 436 -18.97 -30.69 10.24
C GLY A 436 -18.17 -30.88 11.53
N VAL A 437 -17.30 -31.89 11.52
CA VAL A 437 -16.42 -32.27 12.64
C VAL A 437 -15.05 -32.67 12.09
N ALA A 438 -13.99 -32.30 12.79
CA ALA A 438 -12.61 -32.69 12.49
C ALA A 438 -11.82 -32.90 13.79
N PHE A 439 -10.86 -33.83 13.78
CA PHE A 439 -9.86 -33.95 14.83
C PHE A 439 -8.71 -32.96 14.59
N ASP A 440 -7.98 -32.60 15.66
CA ASP A 440 -6.66 -31.98 15.52
C ASP A 440 -5.72 -32.96 14.77
N PRO A 441 -4.98 -32.54 13.73
CA PRO A 441 -4.05 -33.41 13.00
C PRO A 441 -2.91 -34.02 13.85
N TRP A 442 -2.59 -33.45 15.00
CA TRP A 442 -1.47 -33.84 15.86
C TRP A 442 -1.88 -34.46 17.19
N ASP A 443 -3.07 -34.15 17.69
CA ASP A 443 -3.61 -34.68 18.95
C ASP A 443 -4.97 -35.36 18.75
N GLY A 444 -5.00 -36.69 18.87
CA GLY A 444 -6.24 -37.47 18.87
C GLY A 444 -7.18 -37.15 20.05
N GLY A 445 -6.71 -36.42 21.06
CA GLY A 445 -7.47 -35.93 22.21
C GLY A 445 -8.30 -34.66 21.98
N VAL A 446 -8.17 -34.00 20.82
CA VAL A 446 -8.86 -32.73 20.53
C VAL A 446 -9.70 -32.84 19.25
N LEU A 447 -10.94 -32.35 19.31
CA LEU A 447 -11.80 -32.23 18.12
C LEU A 447 -12.56 -30.89 18.07
N ALA A 448 -12.80 -30.42 16.85
CA ALA A 448 -13.51 -29.19 16.53
C ALA A 448 -14.82 -29.50 15.79
N CYS A 449 -15.90 -28.83 16.20
CA CYS A 449 -17.24 -28.98 15.67
C CYS A 449 -17.79 -27.62 15.22
N VAL A 450 -18.24 -27.51 13.97
CA VAL A 450 -18.75 -26.25 13.38
C VAL A 450 -20.27 -26.27 13.31
N GLY A 451 -20.93 -25.42 14.10
CA GLY A 451 -22.39 -25.29 14.18
C GLY A 451 -22.94 -24.01 13.55
N ARG A 452 -24.22 -23.73 13.79
CA ARG A 452 -24.95 -22.59 13.22
C ARG A 452 -24.63 -21.25 13.90
N GLY A 453 -23.35 -20.87 13.91
CA GLY A 453 -22.86 -19.58 14.44
C GLY A 453 -21.70 -19.67 15.43
N ALA A 454 -21.25 -20.87 15.77
CA ALA A 454 -20.14 -21.09 16.69
C ALA A 454 -19.25 -22.26 16.23
N VAL A 455 -17.95 -22.15 16.48
CA VAL A 455 -17.03 -23.29 16.51
C VAL A 455 -16.90 -23.73 17.96
N THR A 456 -17.16 -25.00 18.22
CA THR A 456 -17.01 -25.60 19.55
C THR A 456 -15.79 -26.51 19.55
N LEU A 457 -14.95 -26.33 20.57
CA LEU A 457 -13.74 -27.11 20.79
C LEU A 457 -14.02 -28.09 21.92
N TRP A 458 -13.63 -29.34 21.71
CA TRP A 458 -13.95 -30.46 22.57
C TRP A 458 -12.67 -31.18 22.95
N LEU A 459 -12.51 -31.41 24.26
CA LEU A 459 -11.44 -32.22 24.80
C LEU A 459 -11.97 -33.63 25.10
N LEU A 460 -11.26 -34.64 24.61
CA LEU A 460 -11.45 -36.04 24.96
C LEU A 460 -10.67 -36.34 26.24
N LEU A 461 -11.39 -36.53 27.34
CA LEU A 461 -10.81 -36.92 28.62
C LEU A 461 -11.03 -38.42 28.83
N GLN A 462 -9.94 -39.19 28.70
CA GLN A 462 -9.93 -40.63 29.00
C GLN A 462 -9.52 -40.86 30.46
N LEU A 463 -10.44 -41.42 31.25
CA LEU A 463 -10.26 -41.77 32.66
C LEU A 463 -10.36 -43.30 32.81
N GLY A 464 -9.26 -43.98 32.50
CA GLY A 464 -9.20 -45.43 32.46
C GLY A 464 -9.89 -46.00 31.21
N ALA A 465 -10.99 -46.71 31.40
CA ALA A 465 -11.79 -47.26 30.30
C ALA A 465 -12.87 -46.29 29.78
N ASP A 466 -13.30 -45.33 30.61
CA ASP A 466 -14.30 -44.35 30.23
C ASP A 466 -13.67 -43.18 29.46
N VAL A 467 -14.30 -42.79 28.35
CA VAL A 467 -13.92 -41.64 27.52
C VAL A 467 -15.06 -40.63 27.53
N SER A 468 -14.77 -39.39 27.92
CA SER A 468 -15.75 -38.31 28.05
C SER A 468 -15.40 -37.12 27.16
N LEU A 469 -16.42 -36.41 26.69
CA LEU A 469 -16.32 -35.25 25.80
C LEU A 469 -16.76 -34.00 26.57
N GLN A 470 -15.87 -33.00 26.70
CA GLN A 470 -16.16 -31.73 27.39
C GLN A 470 -16.03 -30.52 26.46
N ILE A 471 -16.99 -29.58 26.56
CA ILE A 471 -16.98 -28.27 25.88
C ILE A 471 -16.31 -27.24 26.79
N HIS A 472 -15.44 -26.41 26.24
CA HIS A 472 -14.87 -25.26 26.96
C HIS A 472 -15.63 -23.96 26.60
N GLN A 473 -16.22 -23.30 27.59
CA GLN A 473 -16.84 -21.96 27.48
C GLN A 473 -16.47 -21.13 28.71
N GLU A 474 -16.22 -19.83 28.50
CA GLU A 474 -15.96 -18.88 29.58
C GLU A 474 -17.27 -18.13 29.93
N PRO A 475 -17.74 -18.15 31.18
CA PRO A 475 -19.02 -17.58 31.56
C PRO A 475 -18.95 -16.06 31.74
N ILE A 476 -19.99 -15.35 31.30
CA ILE A 476 -20.20 -13.94 31.68
C ILE A 476 -20.54 -13.89 33.18
N PRO A 477 -19.83 -13.10 34.01
CA PRO A 477 -20.15 -12.99 35.43
C PRO A 477 -21.53 -12.37 35.66
N GLU A 478 -22.31 -12.93 36.58
CA GLU A 478 -23.65 -12.43 36.91
C GLU A 478 -23.62 -11.08 37.65
N GLU A 479 -22.52 -10.79 38.35
CA GLU A 479 -22.23 -9.49 38.97
C GLU A 479 -21.09 -8.78 38.20
N VAL A 480 -21.42 -7.65 37.59
CA VAL A 480 -20.43 -6.79 36.91
C VAL A 480 -19.72 -5.94 37.97
N PRO A 481 -18.38 -5.87 38.01
CA PRO A 481 -17.65 -5.04 38.97
C PRO A 481 -17.99 -3.55 38.79
N PRO A 482 -17.87 -2.73 39.85
CA PRO A 482 -18.21 -1.30 39.80
C PRO A 482 -17.23 -0.47 38.94
N ARG A 483 -16.10 -1.07 38.53
CA ARG A 483 -15.07 -0.50 37.66
C ARG A 483 -14.41 -1.63 36.85
N ALA A 484 -14.06 -1.38 35.59
CA ALA A 484 -13.20 -2.25 34.80
C ALA A 484 -11.70 -2.00 35.04
N GLU A 485 -10.86 -3.03 34.90
CA GLU A 485 -9.41 -2.85 34.78
C GLU A 485 -9.04 -2.08 33.49
N GLU A 486 -7.87 -1.45 33.44
CA GLU A 486 -7.44 -0.67 32.28
C GLU A 486 -7.25 -1.57 31.05
N ILE A 487 -7.99 -1.28 29.97
CA ILE A 487 -7.95 -2.07 28.73
C ILE A 487 -7.11 -1.33 27.69
N THR A 488 -6.05 -1.99 27.19
CA THR A 488 -5.29 -1.51 26.03
C THR A 488 -5.66 -2.31 24.79
N ILE A 489 -6.22 -1.65 23.79
CA ILE A 489 -6.42 -2.19 22.45
C ILE A 489 -5.17 -1.90 21.62
N PRO A 490 -4.42 -2.91 21.14
CA PRO A 490 -3.21 -2.71 20.34
C PRO A 490 -3.48 -1.99 19.01
N ALA A 491 -2.48 -1.27 18.50
CA ALA A 491 -2.56 -0.60 17.21
C ALA A 491 -2.95 -1.55 16.06
N ASP A 492 -2.42 -2.78 16.05
CA ASP A 492 -2.59 -3.75 14.96
C ASP A 492 -4.02 -4.26 14.76
N VAL A 493 -4.91 -4.07 15.75
CA VAL A 493 -6.33 -4.44 15.67
C VAL A 493 -7.28 -3.25 15.46
N THR A 494 -6.74 -2.02 15.34
CA THR A 494 -7.53 -0.81 15.07
C THR A 494 -7.38 -0.39 13.59
N PRO A 495 -8.46 0.03 12.90
CA PRO A 495 -8.38 0.43 11.48
C PRO A 495 -7.37 1.54 11.21
N GLU A 496 -7.27 2.49 12.15
CA GLU A 496 -6.42 3.68 12.09
C GLU A 496 -4.97 3.41 12.55
N LYS A 497 -4.67 2.20 13.06
CA LYS A 497 -3.35 1.78 13.60
C LYS A 497 -2.87 2.63 14.78
N VAL A 498 -3.80 2.97 15.69
CA VAL A 498 -3.53 3.77 16.88
C VAL A 498 -3.88 2.95 18.13
N PRO A 499 -2.95 2.76 19.09
CA PRO A 499 -3.26 2.06 20.33
C PRO A 499 -4.32 2.86 21.11
N THR A 500 -5.32 2.17 21.65
CA THR A 500 -6.41 2.81 22.40
C THR A 500 -6.42 2.31 23.83
N HIS A 501 -6.15 3.22 24.77
CA HIS A 501 -6.23 2.97 26.21
C HIS A 501 -7.62 3.37 26.71
N ILE A 502 -8.29 2.45 27.39
CA ILE A 502 -9.65 2.64 27.93
C ILE A 502 -9.55 2.56 29.45
N VAL A 503 -9.86 3.69 30.10
CA VAL A 503 -9.91 3.83 31.55
C VAL A 503 -11.37 4.01 31.96
N ASP A 504 -11.86 3.15 32.84
CA ASP A 504 -13.18 3.26 33.45
C ASP A 504 -13.11 3.98 34.80
N TYR A 505 -14.15 4.76 35.13
CA TYR A 505 -14.24 5.56 36.34
C TYR A 505 -15.46 5.18 37.18
N SER A 506 -15.24 4.97 38.49
CA SER A 506 -16.30 4.65 39.43
C SER A 506 -16.35 5.61 40.62
N GLU A 507 -17.49 6.29 40.81
CA GLU A 507 -17.77 7.16 41.96
C GLU A 507 -17.86 6.39 43.30
N ILE A 508 -17.77 5.04 43.27
CA ILE A 508 -17.70 4.17 44.45
C ILE A 508 -16.25 3.94 44.89
N GLU A 509 -15.31 3.86 43.94
CA GLU A 509 -13.92 3.46 44.21
C GLU A 509 -12.91 4.60 44.12
N GLN A 510 -13.24 5.66 43.36
CA GLN A 510 -12.33 6.76 43.04
C GLN A 510 -12.88 8.12 43.51
N THR A 511 -11.97 9.05 43.69
CA THR A 511 -12.22 10.42 44.13
C THR A 511 -12.46 11.37 42.95
N ALA A 512 -13.06 12.53 43.24
CA ALA A 512 -13.24 13.59 42.24
C ALA A 512 -11.91 14.20 41.74
N GLU A 513 -10.84 14.13 42.54
CA GLU A 513 -9.50 14.59 42.17
C GLU A 513 -8.88 13.65 41.13
N GLU A 514 -9.00 12.33 41.32
CA GLU A 514 -8.59 11.32 40.33
C GLU A 514 -9.39 11.43 39.03
N LEU A 515 -10.70 11.73 39.11
CA LEU A 515 -11.51 12.01 37.91
C LEU A 515 -10.99 13.21 37.12
N GLU A 516 -10.61 14.29 37.79
CA GLU A 516 -10.07 15.49 37.13
C GLU A 516 -8.70 15.23 36.49
N GLU A 517 -7.85 14.39 37.11
CA GLU A 517 -6.59 13.93 36.50
C GLU A 517 -6.83 13.07 35.25
N GLU A 518 -7.75 12.10 35.29
CA GLU A 518 -8.04 11.23 34.14
C GLU A 518 -8.68 12.02 32.99
N ILE A 519 -9.58 12.97 33.27
CA ILE A 519 -10.08 13.91 32.25
C ILE A 519 -8.95 14.78 31.66
N HIS A 520 -7.91 15.11 32.44
CA HIS A 520 -6.74 15.81 31.94
C HIS A 520 -5.88 14.95 30.99
N LYS A 521 -5.74 13.66 31.29
CA LYS A 521 -5.01 12.68 30.44
C LYS A 521 -5.79 12.32 29.18
N ALA A 522 -7.13 12.27 29.25
CA ALA A 522 -8.00 11.83 28.18
C ALA A 522 -7.87 12.67 26.89
N ASN A 523 -7.83 11.97 25.75
CA ASN A 523 -7.98 12.55 24.41
C ASN A 523 -9.43 12.65 23.96
N VAL A 524 -10.32 11.83 24.51
CA VAL A 524 -11.77 11.79 24.26
C VAL A 524 -12.48 11.23 25.50
N VAL A 525 -13.68 11.72 25.81
CA VAL A 525 -14.47 11.25 26.97
C VAL A 525 -15.77 10.62 26.49
N CYS A 526 -16.02 9.36 26.86
CA CYS A 526 -17.28 8.67 26.61
C CYS A 526 -18.21 8.76 27.83
N VAL A 527 -19.32 9.50 27.71
CA VAL A 527 -20.32 9.62 28.79
C VAL A 527 -21.40 8.57 28.57
N VAL A 528 -21.36 7.50 29.37
CA VAL A 528 -22.33 6.39 29.31
C VAL A 528 -23.56 6.71 30.16
N TYR A 529 -24.74 6.52 29.58
CA TYR A 529 -26.03 6.68 30.24
C TYR A 529 -26.94 5.48 29.93
N ASP A 530 -28.04 5.35 30.68
CA ASP A 530 -29.01 4.27 30.52
C ASP A 530 -30.21 4.78 29.72
N VAL A 531 -30.41 4.24 28.51
CA VAL A 531 -31.52 4.68 27.64
C VAL A 531 -32.90 4.40 28.25
N SER A 532 -32.98 3.54 29.27
CA SER A 532 -34.23 3.24 29.98
C SER A 532 -34.58 4.24 31.09
N GLU A 533 -33.63 5.07 31.53
CA GLU A 533 -33.73 5.95 32.71
C GLU A 533 -33.44 7.42 32.37
N GLU A 534 -34.48 8.24 32.22
CA GLU A 534 -34.38 9.67 31.86
C GLU A 534 -33.57 10.49 32.88
N ALA A 535 -33.55 10.08 34.15
CA ALA A 535 -32.73 10.70 35.19
C ALA A 535 -31.21 10.56 34.93
N THR A 536 -30.77 9.60 34.10
CA THR A 536 -29.37 9.50 33.67
C THR A 536 -29.06 10.46 32.52
N ILE A 537 -30.03 10.73 31.65
CA ILE A 537 -29.91 11.67 30.53
C ILE A 537 -29.77 13.11 31.07
N GLU A 538 -30.59 13.54 32.03
CA GLU A 538 -30.48 14.89 32.59
C GLU A 538 -29.18 15.12 33.38
N LYS A 539 -28.57 14.04 33.93
CA LYS A 539 -27.23 14.11 34.55
C LYS A 539 -26.10 14.42 33.57
N ILE A 540 -26.26 14.10 32.28
CA ILE A 540 -25.30 14.48 31.23
C ILE A 540 -25.15 16.01 31.21
N ARG A 541 -26.30 16.71 31.15
CA ARG A 541 -26.40 18.17 31.10
C ARG A 541 -26.04 18.86 32.41
N THR A 542 -26.44 18.28 33.54
CA THR A 542 -26.37 18.94 34.86
C THR A 542 -25.13 18.61 35.69
N LYS A 543 -24.49 17.45 35.46
CA LYS A 543 -23.27 17.02 36.17
C LYS A 543 -22.09 16.80 35.22
N TRP A 544 -22.23 15.91 34.25
CA TRP A 544 -21.06 15.36 33.54
C TRP A 544 -20.38 16.35 32.57
N ILE A 545 -21.13 17.00 31.67
CA ILE A 545 -20.53 17.98 30.75
C ILE A 545 -19.93 19.18 31.50
N PRO A 546 -20.58 19.79 32.52
CA PRO A 546 -19.96 20.82 33.34
C PRO A 546 -18.67 20.40 34.04
N LEU A 547 -18.53 19.13 34.44
CA LEU A 547 -17.28 18.60 35.03
C LEU A 547 -16.17 18.48 33.98
N VAL A 548 -16.45 17.89 32.81
CA VAL A 548 -15.45 17.78 31.71
C VAL A 548 -14.99 19.16 31.23
N ASN A 549 -15.89 20.14 31.20
CA ASN A 549 -15.60 21.54 30.85
C ASN A 549 -15.06 22.40 32.02
N GLY A 550 -14.96 21.85 33.24
CA GLY A 550 -14.66 22.64 34.44
C GLY A 550 -13.23 23.20 34.47
N GLY A 551 -12.29 22.50 33.84
CA GLY A 551 -10.92 22.97 33.65
C GLY A 551 -10.81 23.97 32.51
N LYS A 552 -10.00 25.03 32.69
CA LYS A 552 -9.67 26.01 31.63
C LYS A 552 -8.71 25.42 30.59
N ARG A 553 -9.17 24.41 29.85
CA ARG A 553 -8.40 23.73 28.79
C ARG A 553 -8.90 24.17 27.41
N GLU A 554 -8.02 24.80 26.65
CA GLU A 554 -8.19 24.99 25.21
C GLU A 554 -7.08 24.19 24.49
N PRO A 555 -7.40 23.33 23.50
CA PRO A 555 -8.74 22.96 23.04
C PRO A 555 -9.52 22.10 24.07
N ARG A 556 -10.85 22.09 23.96
CA ARG A 556 -11.72 21.19 24.75
C ARG A 556 -11.53 19.73 24.33
N VAL A 557 -11.71 18.82 25.28
CA VAL A 557 -11.70 17.37 25.00
C VAL A 557 -13.03 16.99 24.33
N PRO A 558 -13.04 16.28 23.19
CA PRO A 558 -14.27 15.83 22.54
C PRO A 558 -15.05 14.84 23.41
N ILE A 559 -16.37 14.92 23.35
CA ILE A 559 -17.31 14.09 24.12
C ILE A 559 -18.12 13.20 23.17
N ILE A 560 -18.22 11.91 23.52
CA ILE A 560 -19.11 10.94 22.87
C ILE A 560 -20.19 10.55 23.88
N LEU A 561 -21.47 10.68 23.50
CA LEU A 561 -22.57 10.19 24.34
C LEU A 561 -22.88 8.72 24.01
N VAL A 562 -23.07 7.90 25.04
CA VAL A 562 -23.25 6.45 24.87
C VAL A 562 -24.51 5.97 25.58
N GLY A 563 -25.58 5.73 24.82
CA GLY A 563 -26.82 5.17 25.35
C GLY A 563 -26.73 3.65 25.45
N ASN A 564 -26.41 3.12 26.63
CA ASN A 564 -26.34 1.67 26.86
C ASN A 564 -27.72 1.10 27.27
N LYS A 565 -27.85 -0.24 27.21
CA LYS A 565 -29.07 -1.03 27.44
C LYS A 565 -30.18 -0.82 26.41
N SER A 566 -29.82 -0.60 25.13
CA SER A 566 -30.79 -0.47 24.03
C SER A 566 -31.66 -1.72 23.80
N ASP A 567 -31.40 -2.84 24.48
CA ASP A 567 -32.24 -4.03 24.49
C ASP A 567 -33.46 -3.93 25.41
N LEU A 568 -33.48 -2.97 26.36
CA LEU A 568 -34.59 -2.76 27.29
C LEU A 568 -35.70 -1.84 26.74
N ARG A 569 -35.45 -1.08 25.67
CA ARG A 569 -36.45 -0.23 25.00
C ARG A 569 -36.47 -0.47 23.48
N PRO A 570 -37.64 -0.69 22.87
CA PRO A 570 -37.76 -0.89 21.42
C PRO A 570 -37.76 0.41 20.59
N GLY A 571 -37.53 1.57 21.21
CA GLY A 571 -37.43 2.88 20.56
C GLY A 571 -36.23 3.67 21.10
N GLY A 572 -35.62 4.48 20.25
CA GLY A 572 -34.41 5.23 20.57
C GLY A 572 -34.65 6.43 21.49
N SER A 573 -33.62 6.78 22.26
CA SER A 573 -33.52 7.95 23.15
C SER A 573 -33.11 9.25 22.45
N MET A 574 -32.76 9.17 21.16
CA MET A 574 -32.22 10.29 20.36
C MET A 574 -33.01 11.61 20.46
N GLU A 575 -34.35 11.57 20.51
CA GLU A 575 -35.18 12.79 20.63
C GLU A 575 -34.89 13.59 21.92
N ALA A 576 -34.52 12.92 23.02
CA ALA A 576 -34.16 13.57 24.28
C ALA A 576 -32.72 14.11 24.28
N VAL A 577 -31.85 13.55 23.45
CA VAL A 577 -30.40 13.86 23.42
C VAL A 577 -30.06 14.95 22.40
N LEU A 578 -30.80 15.05 21.28
CA LEU A 578 -30.60 16.09 20.27
C LEU A 578 -30.56 17.54 20.83
N PRO A 579 -31.42 17.94 21.80
CA PRO A 579 -31.31 19.26 22.43
C PRO A 579 -29.99 19.45 23.20
N ILE A 580 -29.47 18.40 23.85
CA ILE A 580 -28.20 18.44 24.59
C ILE A 580 -27.04 18.63 23.61
N MET A 581 -27.01 17.87 22.50
CA MET A 581 -26.03 18.04 21.43
C MET A 581 -26.05 19.45 20.84
N SER A 582 -27.23 20.06 20.69
CA SER A 582 -27.35 21.45 20.21
C SER A 582 -26.88 22.50 21.22
N GLN A 583 -26.80 22.17 22.51
CA GLN A 583 -26.36 23.09 23.57
C GLN A 583 -24.83 23.03 23.80
N PHE A 584 -24.19 21.90 23.52
CA PHE A 584 -22.79 21.63 23.87
C PHE A 584 -22.00 21.17 22.63
N PRO A 585 -21.28 22.08 21.95
CA PRO A 585 -20.63 21.79 20.66
C PRO A 585 -19.41 20.87 20.77
N GLU A 586 -18.88 20.62 21.97
CA GLU A 586 -17.89 19.57 22.24
C GLU A 586 -18.41 18.13 22.11
N ILE A 587 -19.74 17.93 21.96
CA ILE A 587 -20.32 16.60 21.71
C ILE A 587 -20.28 16.30 20.21
N GLU A 588 -19.36 15.43 19.78
CA GLU A 588 -19.21 15.09 18.36
C GLU A 588 -20.32 14.13 17.88
N THR A 589 -20.73 13.14 18.70
CA THR A 589 -21.81 12.20 18.33
C THR A 589 -22.45 11.47 19.53
N CYS A 590 -23.57 10.78 19.27
CA CYS A 590 -24.28 9.91 20.21
C CYS A 590 -24.46 8.51 19.60
N VAL A 591 -24.10 7.45 20.36
CA VAL A 591 -24.19 6.04 19.94
C VAL A 591 -25.09 5.27 20.90
N GLU A 592 -26.11 4.61 20.39
CA GLU A 592 -26.95 3.67 21.17
C GLU A 592 -26.45 2.24 21.00
N CYS A 593 -26.22 1.55 22.13
CA CYS A 593 -25.61 0.23 22.20
C CYS A 593 -26.28 -0.70 23.22
N SER A 594 -25.97 -1.98 23.13
CA SER A 594 -26.33 -2.98 24.15
C SER A 594 -25.13 -3.86 24.40
N ALA A 595 -24.47 -3.66 25.55
CA ALA A 595 -23.36 -4.50 25.98
C ALA A 595 -23.76 -5.98 26.09
N LYS A 596 -24.97 -6.25 26.58
CA LYS A 596 -25.54 -7.61 26.73
C LYS A 596 -25.61 -8.39 25.41
N ASN A 597 -25.97 -7.70 24.33
CA ASN A 597 -26.14 -8.30 23.00
C ASN A 597 -24.98 -7.95 22.05
N LEU A 598 -23.89 -7.36 22.56
CA LEU A 598 -22.73 -6.83 21.81
C LEU A 598 -23.11 -5.91 20.63
N LYS A 599 -24.25 -5.21 20.72
CA LYS A 599 -24.75 -4.33 19.65
C LYS A 599 -24.06 -2.97 19.71
N ASN A 600 -23.52 -2.52 18.57
CA ASN A 600 -22.90 -1.20 18.34
C ASN A 600 -21.69 -0.86 19.22
N ILE A 601 -21.09 -1.85 19.89
CA ILE A 601 -19.90 -1.66 20.75
C ILE A 601 -18.66 -1.27 19.92
N SER A 602 -18.50 -1.82 18.72
CA SER A 602 -17.42 -1.43 17.79
C SER A 602 -17.59 -0.01 17.24
N GLU A 603 -18.83 0.43 17.00
CA GLU A 603 -19.13 1.78 16.51
C GLU A 603 -18.72 2.84 17.53
N LEU A 604 -18.93 2.58 18.83
CA LEU A 604 -18.50 3.46 19.92
C LEU A 604 -16.99 3.77 19.84
N PHE A 605 -16.15 2.73 19.81
CA PHE A 605 -14.69 2.92 19.78
C PHE A 605 -14.21 3.58 18.49
N TYR A 606 -14.85 3.25 17.36
CA TYR A 606 -14.58 3.88 16.07
C TYR A 606 -14.88 5.39 16.09
N TYR A 607 -16.05 5.81 16.61
CA TYR A 607 -16.38 7.22 16.73
C TYR A 607 -15.49 7.97 17.75
N ALA A 608 -15.13 7.32 18.86
CA ALA A 608 -14.20 7.88 19.83
C ALA A 608 -12.80 8.12 19.23
N GLN A 609 -12.25 7.15 18.50
CA GLN A 609 -10.99 7.32 17.75
C GLN A 609 -11.11 8.44 16.71
N LYS A 610 -12.19 8.48 15.93
CA LYS A 610 -12.40 9.50 14.90
C LYS A 610 -12.50 10.92 15.44
N ALA A 611 -13.13 11.12 16.60
CA ALA A 611 -13.21 12.45 17.23
C ALA A 611 -11.82 13.02 17.59
N VAL A 612 -10.87 12.15 17.95
CA VAL A 612 -9.46 12.54 18.19
C VAL A 612 -8.70 12.71 16.87
N LEU A 613 -8.85 11.75 15.95
CA LEU A 613 -8.04 11.67 14.73
C LEU A 613 -8.52 12.60 13.62
N HIS A 614 -9.76 13.07 13.63
CA HIS A 614 -10.34 13.87 12.56
C HIS A 614 -11.26 14.98 13.10
N PRO A 615 -10.78 15.85 14.01
CA PRO A 615 -11.63 16.76 14.77
C PRO A 615 -12.42 17.73 13.87
N THR A 616 -13.72 17.91 14.14
CA THR A 616 -14.58 18.78 13.32
C THR A 616 -14.34 20.26 13.64
N ALA A 617 -14.06 20.56 14.91
CA ALA A 617 -13.97 21.92 15.47
C ALA A 617 -13.05 22.93 14.73
N PRO A 618 -11.82 22.60 14.27
CA PRO A 618 -11.00 23.57 13.55
C PRO A 618 -11.45 23.80 12.10
N LEU A 619 -12.17 22.85 11.49
CA LEU A 619 -12.57 22.92 10.08
C LEU A 619 -13.81 23.80 9.85
N TYR A 620 -14.80 23.68 10.72
CA TYR A 620 -16.16 24.14 10.46
C TYR A 620 -16.79 24.81 11.68
N ASP A 621 -17.65 25.79 11.42
CA ASP A 621 -18.48 26.44 12.40
C ASP A 621 -19.93 25.94 12.23
N PRO A 622 -20.47 25.16 13.18
CA PRO A 622 -21.84 24.63 13.08
C PRO A 622 -22.93 25.70 13.29
N GLU A 623 -22.63 26.80 13.97
CA GLU A 623 -23.57 27.91 14.20
C GLU A 623 -23.68 28.77 12.94
N ALA A 624 -22.54 29.21 12.40
CA ALA A 624 -22.47 29.99 11.16
C ALA A 624 -22.76 29.14 9.90
N LYS A 625 -22.66 27.81 10.01
CA LYS A 625 -22.74 26.81 8.93
C LYS A 625 -21.73 27.03 7.81
N GLN A 626 -20.51 27.43 8.16
CA GLN A 626 -19.44 27.80 7.22
C GLN A 626 -18.10 27.20 7.63
N LEU A 627 -17.16 27.10 6.68
CA LEU A 627 -15.77 26.75 6.96
C LEU A 627 -15.09 27.86 7.77
N ARG A 628 -14.26 27.51 8.73
CA ARG A 628 -13.48 28.49 9.52
C ARG A 628 -12.39 29.14 8.64
N PRO A 629 -12.00 30.41 8.90
CA PRO A 629 -11.06 31.14 8.04
C PRO A 629 -9.72 30.41 7.78
N ALA A 630 -9.15 29.76 8.79
CA ALA A 630 -7.91 28.98 8.63
C ALA A 630 -8.09 27.77 7.69
N CYS A 631 -9.23 27.07 7.79
CA CYS A 631 -9.58 25.96 6.90
C CYS A 631 -9.75 26.45 5.45
N THR A 632 -10.47 27.56 5.27
CA THR A 632 -10.63 28.21 3.96
C THR A 632 -9.28 28.64 3.37
N GLN A 633 -8.37 29.20 4.17
CA GLN A 633 -7.03 29.59 3.72
C GLN A 633 -6.19 28.36 3.31
N ALA A 634 -6.20 27.28 4.11
CA ALA A 634 -5.50 26.05 3.81
C ALA A 634 -6.00 25.40 2.51
N LEU A 635 -7.33 25.25 2.37
CA LEU A 635 -7.95 24.72 1.15
C LEU A 635 -7.71 25.61 -0.07
N THR A 636 -7.68 26.94 0.09
CA THR A 636 -7.36 27.88 -1.00
C THR A 636 -5.92 27.70 -1.49
N ARG A 637 -4.95 27.48 -0.58
CA ARG A 637 -3.58 27.14 -0.98
C ARG A 637 -3.53 25.81 -1.73
N ILE A 638 -4.22 24.78 -1.24
CA ILE A 638 -4.29 23.46 -1.89
C ILE A 638 -4.89 23.57 -3.30
N PHE A 639 -5.94 24.37 -3.49
CA PHE A 639 -6.53 24.66 -4.78
C PHE A 639 -5.51 25.28 -5.75
N ARG A 640 -4.80 26.35 -5.36
CA ARG A 640 -3.76 27.02 -6.18
C ARG A 640 -2.57 26.12 -6.52
N LEU A 641 -2.26 25.15 -5.67
CA LEU A 641 -1.23 24.13 -5.95
C LEU A 641 -1.72 23.07 -6.93
N SER A 642 -3.03 22.81 -6.98
CA SER A 642 -3.66 21.78 -7.81
C SER A 642 -3.99 22.30 -9.22
N ASP A 643 -4.44 23.55 -9.33
CA ASP A 643 -4.58 24.34 -10.56
C ASP A 643 -3.21 24.43 -11.24
N GLN A 644 -3.00 23.75 -12.37
CA GLN A 644 -1.71 23.74 -13.08
C GLN A 644 -1.68 24.73 -14.23
N ASP A 645 -2.81 24.98 -14.90
CA ASP A 645 -2.90 25.93 -16.02
C ASP A 645 -3.17 27.39 -15.62
N MET A 646 -3.35 27.65 -14.31
CA MET A 646 -3.59 28.95 -13.67
C MET A 646 -4.87 29.66 -14.14
N ASP A 647 -5.86 28.92 -14.66
CA ASP A 647 -7.14 29.48 -15.12
C ASP A 647 -8.12 29.82 -13.98
N GLN A 648 -7.79 29.51 -12.72
CA GLN A 648 -8.62 29.67 -11.52
C GLN A 648 -9.77 28.66 -11.39
N ALA A 649 -9.72 27.57 -12.15
CA ALA A 649 -10.59 26.41 -12.03
C ALA A 649 -9.73 25.12 -12.04
N LEU A 650 -10.36 23.98 -11.77
CA LEU A 650 -9.74 22.66 -11.90
C LEU A 650 -10.45 21.89 -13.01
N ASN A 651 -9.71 21.56 -14.06
CA ASN A 651 -10.18 20.71 -15.14
C ASN A 651 -10.12 19.22 -14.75
N ASP A 652 -10.69 18.34 -15.58
CA ASP A 652 -10.77 16.90 -15.28
C ASP A 652 -9.41 16.22 -15.09
N GLN A 653 -8.37 16.69 -15.77
CA GLN A 653 -7.02 16.15 -15.63
C GLN A 653 -6.41 16.53 -14.28
N GLU A 654 -6.61 17.77 -13.84
CA GLU A 654 -6.16 18.28 -12.54
C GLU A 654 -6.95 17.68 -11.39
N LEU A 655 -8.27 17.56 -11.53
CA LEU A 655 -9.14 16.89 -10.55
C LEU A 655 -8.74 15.42 -10.38
N ASN A 656 -8.44 14.70 -11.47
CA ASN A 656 -7.98 13.32 -11.38
C ASN A 656 -6.54 13.19 -10.83
N ALA A 657 -5.65 14.12 -11.12
CA ALA A 657 -4.31 14.17 -10.52
C ALA A 657 -4.38 14.45 -9.01
N PHE A 658 -5.23 15.39 -8.60
CA PHE A 658 -5.54 15.70 -7.20
C PHE A 658 -6.13 14.50 -6.47
N GLN A 659 -7.13 13.83 -7.05
CA GLN A 659 -7.76 12.62 -6.51
C GLN A 659 -6.73 11.49 -6.36
N LYS A 660 -5.90 11.22 -7.40
CA LYS A 660 -4.82 10.24 -7.32
C LYS A 660 -3.80 10.58 -6.23
N SER A 661 -3.42 11.84 -6.06
CA SER A 661 -2.45 12.23 -5.03
C SER A 661 -3.02 12.14 -3.61
N CYS A 662 -4.31 12.45 -3.41
CA CYS A 662 -4.94 12.42 -2.07
C CYS A 662 -5.48 11.03 -1.65
N PHE A 663 -6.03 10.26 -2.59
CA PHE A 663 -6.77 9.02 -2.31
C PHE A 663 -6.21 7.79 -3.05
N GLY A 664 -5.15 7.96 -3.86
CA GLY A 664 -4.45 6.88 -4.57
C GLY A 664 -5.07 6.48 -5.92
N HIS A 665 -6.31 6.90 -6.21
CA HIS A 665 -7.03 6.55 -7.43
C HIS A 665 -7.81 7.75 -8.02
N PRO A 666 -7.94 7.85 -9.35
CA PRO A 666 -8.78 8.85 -10.01
C PRO A 666 -10.27 8.50 -9.91
N LEU A 667 -11.15 9.47 -10.13
CA LEU A 667 -12.59 9.25 -10.19
C LEU A 667 -13.01 8.73 -11.57
N ALA A 668 -14.04 7.88 -11.60
CA ALA A 668 -14.69 7.53 -12.87
C ALA A 668 -15.34 8.77 -13.50
N PRO A 669 -15.27 8.97 -14.84
CA PRO A 669 -15.78 10.20 -15.48
C PRO A 669 -17.23 10.55 -15.12
N GLN A 670 -18.12 9.54 -15.05
CA GLN A 670 -19.52 9.75 -14.63
C GLN A 670 -19.63 10.26 -13.18
N ALA A 671 -18.79 9.76 -12.26
CA ALA A 671 -18.81 10.20 -10.87
C ALA A 671 -18.28 11.64 -10.72
N LEU A 672 -17.34 12.05 -11.59
CA LEU A 672 -16.85 13.42 -11.63
C LEU A 672 -17.94 14.38 -12.13
N GLU A 673 -18.67 14.00 -13.18
CA GLU A 673 -19.84 14.75 -13.67
C GLU A 673 -20.93 14.86 -12.60
N ASP A 674 -21.25 13.77 -11.90
CA ASP A 674 -22.22 13.78 -10.81
C ASP A 674 -21.81 14.76 -9.68
N VAL A 675 -20.51 14.87 -9.38
CA VAL A 675 -19.96 15.85 -8.42
C VAL A 675 -20.12 17.28 -8.95
N LYS A 676 -19.72 17.58 -10.19
CA LYS A 676 -19.92 18.90 -10.81
C LYS A 676 -21.39 19.32 -10.81
N MET A 677 -22.29 18.38 -11.11
CA MET A 677 -23.74 18.57 -11.09
C MET A 677 -24.31 18.82 -9.70
N VAL A 678 -23.68 18.31 -8.63
CA VAL A 678 -24.03 18.69 -7.25
C VAL A 678 -23.55 20.11 -6.94
N VAL A 679 -22.35 20.51 -7.39
CA VAL A 679 -21.84 21.87 -7.17
C VAL A 679 -22.67 22.91 -7.91
N SER A 680 -22.90 22.73 -9.21
CA SER A 680 -23.61 23.69 -10.07
C SER A 680 -25.05 23.97 -9.64
N ARG A 681 -25.70 23.00 -8.97
CA ARG A 681 -27.04 23.16 -8.39
C ARG A 681 -27.09 23.94 -7.07
N ASN A 682 -25.98 24.00 -6.33
CA ASN A 682 -25.93 24.61 -4.99
C ASN A 682 -25.13 25.92 -4.95
N VAL A 683 -24.15 26.10 -5.83
CA VAL A 683 -23.27 27.28 -5.88
C VAL A 683 -23.28 27.88 -7.28
N ALA A 684 -23.87 29.06 -7.42
CA ALA A 684 -23.81 29.84 -8.65
C ALA A 684 -22.34 30.22 -8.93
N GLY A 685 -21.80 29.82 -10.08
CA GLY A 685 -20.38 30.00 -10.43
C GLY A 685 -19.43 28.97 -9.81
N GLY A 686 -19.91 27.96 -9.07
CA GLY A 686 -19.09 26.87 -8.53
C GLY A 686 -18.51 25.92 -9.60
N VAL A 687 -19.07 25.96 -10.81
CA VAL A 687 -18.54 25.30 -12.02
C VAL A 687 -18.58 26.30 -13.16
N ARG A 688 -17.47 26.44 -13.90
CA ARG A 688 -17.31 27.34 -15.05
C ARG A 688 -16.71 26.55 -16.20
N ASP A 689 -17.37 26.55 -17.37
CA ASP A 689 -16.90 25.86 -18.58
C ASP A 689 -16.49 24.39 -18.34
N ASP A 690 -17.31 23.68 -17.55
CA ASP A 690 -17.10 22.29 -17.09
C ASP A 690 -15.86 22.08 -16.18
N ARG A 691 -15.31 23.15 -15.60
CA ARG A 691 -14.21 23.13 -14.62
C ARG A 691 -14.70 23.54 -13.22
N LEU A 692 -14.15 22.94 -12.17
CA LEU A 692 -14.51 23.23 -10.78
C LEU A 692 -13.81 24.51 -10.28
N THR A 693 -14.54 25.55 -9.88
CA THR A 693 -13.93 26.79 -9.37
C THR A 693 -13.55 26.69 -7.90
N LEU A 694 -12.79 27.67 -7.38
CA LEU A 694 -12.42 27.72 -5.95
C LEU A 694 -13.66 27.67 -5.03
N ASP A 695 -14.70 28.43 -5.35
CA ASP A 695 -15.95 28.44 -4.57
C ASP A 695 -16.64 27.07 -4.60
N GLY A 696 -16.60 26.38 -5.73
CA GLY A 696 -17.07 25.00 -5.86
C GLY A 696 -16.26 24.00 -5.02
N PHE A 697 -14.94 24.13 -5.02
CA PHE A 697 -14.03 23.29 -4.23
C PHE A 697 -14.20 23.49 -2.72
N LEU A 698 -14.35 24.73 -2.27
CA LEU A 698 -14.65 25.05 -0.86
C LEU A 698 -16.02 24.51 -0.46
N PHE A 699 -17.05 24.66 -1.32
CA PHE A 699 -18.37 24.10 -1.08
C PHE A 699 -18.37 22.57 -0.97
N LEU A 700 -17.60 21.85 -1.80
CA LEU A 700 -17.51 20.40 -1.70
C LEU A 700 -16.94 19.94 -0.35
N ASN A 701 -15.87 20.60 0.13
CA ASN A 701 -15.29 20.29 1.43
C ASN A 701 -16.27 20.61 2.58
N MET A 702 -17.00 21.73 2.49
CA MET A 702 -18.09 22.04 3.43
C MET A 702 -19.19 20.97 3.40
N LEU A 703 -19.59 20.50 2.22
CA LEU A 703 -20.62 19.46 2.04
C LEU A 703 -20.18 18.10 2.61
N PHE A 704 -18.90 17.74 2.51
CA PHE A 704 -18.37 16.52 3.14
C PHE A 704 -18.48 16.61 4.67
N ILE A 705 -18.07 17.73 5.27
CA ILE A 705 -18.17 17.94 6.72
C ILE A 705 -19.64 17.92 7.18
N GLN A 706 -20.54 18.63 6.48
CA GLN A 706 -21.99 18.62 6.77
C GLN A 706 -22.65 17.24 6.66
N ARG A 707 -22.04 16.29 5.92
CA ARG A 707 -22.49 14.89 5.80
C ARG A 707 -21.77 13.93 6.74
N GLY A 708 -21.02 14.43 7.73
CA GLY A 708 -20.25 13.61 8.67
C GLY A 708 -19.03 12.92 8.07
N ARG A 709 -18.53 13.40 6.92
CA ARG A 709 -17.36 12.87 6.20
C ARG A 709 -16.16 13.83 6.26
N HIS A 710 -15.98 14.49 7.40
CA HIS A 710 -14.85 15.42 7.63
C HIS A 710 -13.47 14.76 7.41
N GLU A 711 -13.38 13.43 7.53
CA GLU A 711 -12.19 12.63 7.20
C GLU A 711 -11.68 12.91 5.78
N THR A 712 -12.57 13.13 4.80
CA THR A 712 -12.19 13.40 3.41
C THR A 712 -11.41 14.71 3.31
N THR A 713 -11.87 15.74 4.02
CA THR A 713 -11.20 17.05 4.09
C THR A 713 -9.89 16.96 4.87
N TRP A 714 -9.82 16.18 5.95
CA TRP A 714 -8.58 15.92 6.68
C TRP A 714 -7.54 15.16 5.87
N THR A 715 -7.92 14.16 5.08
CA THR A 715 -7.02 13.44 4.17
C THR A 715 -6.38 14.39 3.17
N ILE A 716 -7.17 15.30 2.59
CA ILE A 716 -6.68 16.36 1.70
C ILE A 716 -5.69 17.27 2.45
N LEU A 717 -6.05 17.79 3.62
CA LEU A 717 -5.19 18.68 4.41
C LEU A 717 -3.85 18.01 4.78
N ARG A 718 -3.89 16.79 5.33
CA ARG A 718 -2.70 16.04 5.74
C ARG A 718 -1.81 15.67 4.56
N ARG A 719 -2.38 15.35 3.39
CA ARG A 719 -1.59 15.07 2.17
C ARG A 719 -0.77 16.27 1.68
N PHE A 720 -1.21 17.49 2.01
CA PHE A 720 -0.52 18.75 1.72
C PHE A 720 0.27 19.31 2.93
N GLY A 721 0.46 18.49 3.98
CA GLY A 721 1.37 18.77 5.11
C GLY A 721 0.74 19.46 6.32
N TYR A 722 -0.58 19.70 6.33
CA TYR A 722 -1.26 20.37 7.44
C TYR A 722 -1.48 19.44 8.64
N GLY A 723 -1.22 19.95 9.84
CA GLY A 723 -1.59 19.31 11.12
C GLY A 723 -2.94 19.78 11.64
N ASP A 724 -3.31 19.33 12.84
CA ASP A 724 -4.65 19.54 13.41
C ASP A 724 -4.93 21.02 13.78
N SER A 725 -3.88 21.84 13.93
CA SER A 725 -3.96 23.30 14.07
C SER A 725 -4.23 24.04 12.75
N LEU A 726 -4.28 23.33 11.62
CA LEU A 726 -4.32 23.88 10.26
C LEU A 726 -3.08 24.70 9.86
N GLU A 727 -1.96 24.47 10.55
CA GLU A 727 -0.63 24.93 10.18
C GLU A 727 0.16 23.81 9.48
N LEU A 728 1.14 24.16 8.64
CA LEU A 728 2.02 23.17 8.02
C LEU A 728 2.98 22.61 9.07
N THR A 729 3.07 21.28 9.14
CA THR A 729 3.87 20.60 10.15
C THR A 729 5.37 20.85 9.97
N ALA A 730 6.10 20.90 11.10
CA ALA A 730 7.54 21.10 11.09
C ALA A 730 8.29 20.01 10.29
N ASP A 731 7.83 18.75 10.34
CA ASP A 731 8.44 17.65 9.59
C ASP A 731 8.23 17.77 8.07
N TYR A 732 7.13 18.39 7.62
CA TYR A 732 6.86 18.65 6.21
C TYR A 732 7.70 19.80 5.64
N LEU A 733 7.88 20.88 6.41
CA LEU A 733 8.69 22.04 6.01
C LEU A 733 10.20 21.83 6.20
N PHE A 734 10.60 21.14 7.28
CA PHE A 734 12.00 20.99 7.69
C PHE A 734 12.41 19.51 7.80
N PRO A 735 12.30 18.72 6.71
CA PRO A 735 12.66 17.31 6.74
C PRO A 735 14.14 17.11 7.09
N PRO A 736 14.50 16.00 7.77
CA PRO A 736 15.83 15.80 8.32
C PRO A 736 16.91 15.60 7.24
N LEU A 737 17.61 16.69 6.89
CA LEU A 737 18.78 16.68 6.02
C LEU A 737 20.01 17.21 6.77
N ARG A 738 21.07 16.41 6.85
CA ARG A 738 22.37 16.81 7.45
C ARG A 738 23.40 17.03 6.35
N VAL A 739 23.98 18.24 6.30
CA VAL A 739 25.14 18.56 5.47
C VAL A 739 26.40 18.45 6.33
N PRO A 740 27.33 17.50 6.07
CA PRO A 740 28.55 17.39 6.86
C PRO A 740 29.50 18.60 6.67
N PRO A 741 30.35 18.93 7.66
CA PRO A 741 31.38 19.94 7.48
C PRO A 741 32.25 19.67 6.26
N GLY A 742 32.49 20.70 5.44
CA GLY A 742 33.27 20.58 4.20
C GLY A 742 32.49 20.07 2.99
N CYS A 743 31.24 19.63 3.13
CA CYS A 743 30.30 19.41 2.03
C CYS A 743 29.55 20.70 1.66
N SER A 744 28.83 20.71 0.53
CA SER A 744 27.84 21.72 0.15
C SER A 744 26.51 21.06 -0.21
N ALA A 745 25.42 21.81 -0.19
CA ALA A 745 24.14 21.39 -0.77
C ALA A 745 23.96 22.04 -2.15
N GLU A 746 23.48 21.27 -3.12
CA GLU A 746 23.16 21.72 -4.48
C GLU A 746 21.78 21.18 -4.88
N LEU A 747 21.03 21.90 -5.72
CA LEU A 747 19.82 21.35 -6.34
C LEU A 747 20.23 20.25 -7.32
N ASN A 748 19.48 19.14 -7.30
CA ASN A 748 19.66 18.07 -8.27
C ASN A 748 18.75 18.29 -9.50
N HIS A 749 18.86 17.42 -10.50
CA HIS A 749 18.08 17.54 -11.74
C HIS A 749 16.55 17.59 -11.52
N ARG A 750 16.01 16.84 -10.54
CA ARG A 750 14.58 16.88 -10.19
C ARG A 750 14.20 18.21 -9.52
N GLY A 751 15.06 18.73 -8.66
CA GLY A 751 14.91 20.06 -8.05
C GLY A 751 14.84 21.15 -9.10
N TYR A 752 15.80 21.20 -10.03
CA TYR A 752 15.80 22.15 -11.15
C TYR A 752 14.57 22.00 -12.05
N GLN A 753 14.19 20.77 -12.42
CA GLN A 753 12.98 20.51 -13.22
C GLN A 753 11.69 20.99 -12.53
N PHE A 754 11.61 20.88 -11.20
CA PHE A 754 10.44 21.37 -10.47
C PHE A 754 10.38 22.89 -10.45
N VAL A 755 11.46 23.57 -10.03
CA VAL A 755 11.43 25.04 -9.95
C VAL A 755 11.29 25.67 -11.34
N GLN A 756 11.85 25.07 -12.39
CA GLN A 756 11.60 25.49 -13.77
C GLN A 756 10.11 25.39 -14.16
N ARG A 757 9.41 24.29 -13.82
CA ARG A 757 7.96 24.20 -14.07
C ARG A 757 7.15 25.22 -13.27
N VAL A 758 7.58 25.54 -12.04
CA VAL A 758 6.95 26.61 -11.25
C VAL A 758 7.16 27.97 -11.93
N PHE A 759 8.34 28.23 -12.49
CA PHE A 759 8.57 29.41 -13.31
C PHE A 759 7.64 29.45 -14.53
N GLU A 760 7.64 28.39 -15.35
CA GLU A 760 6.83 28.27 -16.58
C GLU A 760 5.31 28.34 -16.33
N LYS A 761 4.85 27.98 -15.12
CA LYS A 761 3.45 28.12 -14.67
C LYS A 761 3.08 29.57 -14.33
N HIS A 762 4.03 30.38 -13.88
CA HIS A 762 3.78 31.76 -13.46
C HIS A 762 4.19 32.82 -14.49
N ASP A 763 4.99 32.46 -15.50
CA ASP A 763 5.27 33.23 -16.73
C ASP A 763 4.03 33.18 -17.65
N GLN A 764 3.12 34.14 -17.48
CA GLN A 764 1.81 34.15 -18.14
C GLN A 764 1.84 34.74 -19.54
N ASP A 765 2.69 35.75 -19.77
CA ASP A 765 2.86 36.37 -21.09
C ASP A 765 3.90 35.65 -21.98
N ARG A 766 4.67 34.71 -21.40
CA ARG A 766 5.64 33.83 -22.07
C ARG A 766 6.84 34.57 -22.64
N ASP A 767 7.25 35.64 -21.97
CA ASP A 767 8.45 36.41 -22.34
C ASP A 767 9.76 35.77 -21.81
N GLY A 768 9.68 34.83 -20.87
CA GLY A 768 10.82 34.16 -20.24
C GLY A 768 11.34 34.86 -18.98
N ALA A 769 10.61 35.81 -18.43
CA ALA A 769 10.87 36.55 -17.19
C ALA A 769 9.60 36.66 -16.31
N LEU A 770 9.80 36.73 -14.99
CA LEU A 770 8.71 37.02 -14.06
C LEU A 770 8.66 38.52 -13.79
N SER A 771 7.54 39.14 -14.15
CA SER A 771 7.18 40.48 -13.72
C SER A 771 6.88 40.53 -12.20
N PRO A 772 6.83 41.71 -11.56
CA PRO A 772 6.48 41.82 -10.14
C PRO A 772 5.10 41.25 -9.78
N ALA A 773 4.14 41.28 -10.72
CA ALA A 773 2.79 40.74 -10.51
C ALA A 773 2.78 39.20 -10.54
N GLU A 774 3.54 38.59 -11.45
CA GLU A 774 3.69 37.13 -11.54
C GLU A 774 4.52 36.58 -10.38
N LEU A 775 5.54 37.31 -9.93
CA LEU A 775 6.28 36.99 -8.73
C LEU A 775 5.36 37.03 -7.48
N GLN A 776 4.45 38.01 -7.40
CA GLN A 776 3.42 38.05 -6.35
C GLN A 776 2.41 36.89 -6.46
N SER A 777 2.07 36.47 -7.68
CA SER A 777 1.24 35.29 -7.95
C SER A 777 1.92 33.99 -7.48
N LEU A 778 3.21 33.82 -7.77
CA LEU A 778 4.05 32.71 -7.30
C LEU A 778 4.15 32.68 -5.77
N PHE A 779 4.30 33.85 -5.13
CA PHE A 779 4.34 33.95 -3.67
C PHE A 779 2.97 33.80 -2.99
N SER A 780 1.87 33.65 -3.73
CA SER A 780 0.51 33.53 -3.16
C SER A 780 0.25 32.21 -2.39
N VAL A 781 1.19 31.25 -2.45
CA VAL A 781 1.18 30.00 -1.66
C VAL A 781 2.16 30.01 -0.47
N PHE A 782 2.88 31.11 -0.27
CA PHE A 782 3.78 31.34 0.86
C PHE A 782 3.07 32.18 1.95
N PRO A 783 3.47 32.08 3.23
CA PRO A 783 2.94 32.93 4.29
C PRO A 783 3.42 34.39 4.17
N ALA A 784 4.60 34.61 3.59
CA ALA A 784 5.18 35.91 3.28
C ALA A 784 6.08 35.79 2.03
N ALA A 785 6.38 36.91 1.36
CA ALA A 785 7.27 36.90 0.21
C ALA A 785 8.70 36.46 0.62
N PRO A 786 9.23 35.34 0.08
CA PRO A 786 10.51 34.77 0.51
C PRO A 786 11.73 35.56 0.03
N TRP A 787 11.58 36.41 -1.00
CA TRP A 787 12.67 37.19 -1.59
C TRP A 787 12.38 38.69 -1.44
N GLY A 788 13.30 39.40 -0.77
CA GLY A 788 13.23 40.84 -0.55
C GLY A 788 13.70 41.69 -1.76
N PRO A 789 13.66 43.02 -1.65
CA PRO A 789 14.03 43.94 -2.74
C PRO A 789 15.48 43.78 -3.22
N GLN A 790 16.37 43.26 -2.35
CA GLN A 790 17.75 42.92 -2.67
C GLN A 790 17.91 41.87 -3.79
N LEU A 791 16.86 41.13 -4.15
CA LEU A 791 16.86 40.13 -5.22
C LEU A 791 17.42 40.70 -6.53
N SER A 792 16.97 41.90 -6.91
CA SER A 792 17.43 42.59 -8.12
C SER A 792 18.95 42.79 -8.12
N ARG A 793 19.57 43.00 -6.96
CA ARG A 793 21.03 43.21 -6.80
C ARG A 793 21.81 41.90 -6.62
N THR A 794 21.14 40.76 -6.53
CA THR A 794 21.75 39.45 -6.22
C THR A 794 21.86 38.55 -7.45
N VAL A 795 20.92 38.66 -8.38
CA VAL A 795 20.88 37.88 -9.63
C VAL A 795 20.72 38.78 -10.85
N ARG A 796 20.99 38.25 -12.04
CA ARG A 796 20.78 38.97 -13.29
C ARG A 796 19.28 39.19 -13.52
N THR A 797 18.90 40.42 -13.86
CA THR A 797 17.53 40.84 -14.19
C THR A 797 17.52 41.59 -15.51
N GLU A 798 16.46 41.45 -16.29
CA GLU A 798 16.29 42.14 -17.57
C GLU A 798 15.15 43.14 -17.44
N ALA A 799 15.40 44.43 -17.74
CA ALA A 799 14.46 45.54 -17.49
C ALA A 799 13.88 45.67 -16.05
N GLY A 800 14.42 44.94 -15.08
CA GLY A 800 13.92 44.85 -13.70
C GLY A 800 13.04 43.62 -13.42
N TRP A 801 12.76 42.81 -14.43
CA TRP A 801 12.05 41.52 -14.33
C TRP A 801 13.05 40.38 -14.14
N LEU A 802 12.58 39.25 -13.62
CA LEU A 802 13.42 38.12 -13.22
C LEU A 802 13.41 37.02 -14.30
N PRO A 803 14.39 36.95 -15.22
CA PRO A 803 14.46 35.90 -16.24
C PRO A 803 14.61 34.52 -15.60
N LEU A 804 14.20 33.45 -16.30
CA LEU A 804 14.35 32.06 -15.85
C LEU A 804 15.76 31.78 -15.31
N HIS A 805 16.79 32.26 -16.00
CA HIS A 805 18.18 32.14 -15.57
C HIS A 805 18.45 32.77 -14.18
N GLY A 806 17.96 33.99 -13.96
CA GLY A 806 18.09 34.69 -12.67
C GLY A 806 17.31 34.00 -11.56
N TYR A 807 16.13 33.48 -11.88
CA TYR A 807 15.30 32.67 -10.98
C TYR A 807 16.02 31.38 -10.54
N LEU A 808 16.61 30.63 -11.49
CA LEU A 808 17.39 29.43 -11.18
C LEU A 808 18.66 29.76 -10.37
N CYS A 809 19.32 30.88 -10.66
CA CYS A 809 20.44 31.38 -9.85
C CYS A 809 20.01 31.68 -8.41
N GLN A 810 18.86 32.32 -8.19
CA GLN A 810 18.36 32.62 -6.84
C GLN A 810 18.07 31.35 -6.04
N TRP A 811 17.42 30.34 -6.65
CA TRP A 811 17.21 29.04 -6.02
C TRP A 811 18.52 28.33 -5.67
N THR A 812 19.50 28.39 -6.57
CA THR A 812 20.84 27.81 -6.35
C THR A 812 21.56 28.48 -5.17
N LEU A 813 21.46 29.81 -5.06
CA LEU A 813 22.05 30.57 -3.96
C LEU A 813 21.40 30.23 -2.61
N VAL A 814 20.06 30.21 -2.54
CA VAL A 814 19.34 29.84 -1.31
C VAL A 814 19.72 28.43 -0.88
N THR A 815 19.75 27.47 -1.82
CA THR A 815 20.15 26.08 -1.53
C THR A 815 21.57 25.96 -0.96
N TYR A 816 22.51 26.75 -1.48
CA TYR A 816 23.91 26.70 -1.05
C TYR A 816 24.13 27.38 0.31
N LEU A 817 23.45 28.50 0.58
CA LEU A 817 23.61 29.27 1.82
C LEU A 817 22.78 28.73 2.98
N ASP A 818 21.51 28.40 2.75
CA ASP A 818 20.60 27.83 3.74
C ASP A 818 19.68 26.78 3.10
N VAL A 819 20.13 25.52 3.16
CA VAL A 819 19.38 24.38 2.69
C VAL A 819 18.05 24.19 3.44
N ARG A 820 17.90 24.65 4.70
CA ARG A 820 16.64 24.53 5.43
C ARG A 820 15.59 25.46 4.87
N CYS A 821 15.96 26.72 4.63
CA CYS A 821 15.13 27.71 3.94
C CYS A 821 14.75 27.24 2.52
N CYS A 822 15.66 26.57 1.80
CA CYS A 822 15.32 25.94 0.52
C CYS A 822 14.26 24.84 0.63
N LEU A 823 14.41 23.91 1.58
CA LEU A 823 13.45 22.83 1.82
C LEU A 823 12.07 23.37 2.22
N GLU A 824 12.04 24.41 3.07
CA GLU A 824 10.83 25.13 3.49
C GLU A 824 10.11 25.78 2.30
N HIS A 825 10.84 26.44 1.39
CA HIS A 825 10.25 27.03 0.18
C HIS A 825 9.69 25.96 -0.79
N LEU A 826 10.36 24.80 -0.93
CA LEU A 826 9.81 23.64 -1.64
C LEU A 826 8.57 23.05 -0.91
N GLY A 827 8.52 23.20 0.41
CA GLY A 827 7.35 23.06 1.28
C GLY A 827 6.16 23.87 0.80
N TYR A 828 6.31 25.20 0.78
CA TYR A 828 5.23 26.10 0.36
C TYR A 828 4.78 25.85 -1.08
N LEU A 829 5.69 25.48 -1.99
CA LEU A 829 5.38 25.12 -3.38
C LEU A 829 4.82 23.69 -3.59
N GLY A 830 4.74 22.84 -2.56
CA GLY A 830 4.05 21.55 -2.64
C GLY A 830 4.79 20.42 -3.37
N TYR A 831 6.12 20.51 -3.53
CA TYR A 831 6.95 19.53 -4.25
C TYR A 831 6.69 18.03 -3.91
N PRO A 832 6.51 17.58 -2.65
CA PRO A 832 6.34 16.15 -2.33
C PRO A 832 4.99 15.63 -2.83
N THR A 833 3.97 16.48 -2.78
CA THR A 833 2.60 16.16 -3.21
C THR A 833 2.47 16.18 -4.73
N LEU A 834 3.18 17.09 -5.42
CA LEU A 834 3.17 17.24 -6.87
C LEU A 834 4.11 16.28 -7.62
N TYR A 835 5.18 15.80 -6.99
CA TYR A 835 6.14 14.84 -7.58
C TYR A 835 6.06 13.42 -6.99
N GLU A 836 5.01 13.13 -6.20
CA GLU A 836 4.79 11.83 -5.53
C GLU A 836 6.05 11.34 -4.79
N GLN A 837 6.66 12.21 -3.97
CA GLN A 837 7.82 11.91 -3.11
C GLN A 837 7.47 12.07 -1.63
N ASP A 838 8.16 11.34 -0.76
CA ASP A 838 7.95 11.43 0.69
C ASP A 838 8.51 12.73 1.32
N SER A 839 9.42 13.43 0.63
CA SER A 839 10.13 14.58 1.21
C SER A 839 10.81 15.48 0.17
N GLN A 840 10.89 16.77 0.51
CA GLN A 840 11.68 17.82 -0.15
C GLN A 840 13.16 17.45 -0.31
N ALA A 841 13.71 16.66 0.61
CA ALA A 841 15.13 16.30 0.60
C ALA A 841 15.56 15.61 -0.71
N HIS A 842 14.62 14.97 -1.43
CA HIS A 842 14.84 14.37 -2.74
C HIS A 842 15.13 15.37 -3.87
N ALA A 843 14.95 16.68 -3.66
CA ALA A 843 15.37 17.73 -4.59
C ALA A 843 16.85 18.12 -4.44
N ILE A 844 17.49 17.74 -3.33
CA ILE A 844 18.83 18.18 -2.94
C ILE A 844 19.87 17.08 -3.22
N THR A 845 21.10 17.48 -3.51
CA THR A 845 22.29 16.61 -3.45
C THR A 845 23.31 17.23 -2.51
N VAL A 846 23.76 16.43 -1.53
CA VAL A 846 24.88 16.80 -0.66
C VAL A 846 26.17 16.36 -1.37
N THR A 847 27.04 17.32 -1.65
CA THR A 847 28.31 17.07 -2.34
C THR A 847 29.31 16.37 -1.41
N ARG A 848 30.35 15.76 -1.97
CA ARG A 848 31.42 15.14 -1.18
C ARG A 848 32.30 16.19 -0.48
N GLU A 849 32.99 15.76 0.57
CA GLU A 849 33.90 16.62 1.34
C GLU A 849 34.97 17.27 0.43
N LYS A 850 35.15 18.58 0.59
CA LYS A 850 36.09 19.41 -0.18
C LYS A 850 37.53 18.92 -0.14
N ARG A 851 37.95 18.29 0.97
CA ARG A 851 39.28 17.69 1.10
C ARG A 851 39.53 16.64 0.00
N LEU A 852 38.52 15.82 -0.33
CA LEU A 852 38.62 14.81 -1.38
C LEU A 852 38.70 15.41 -2.79
N ASP A 853 38.13 16.60 -3.00
CA ASP A 853 38.31 17.37 -4.24
C ASP A 853 39.74 17.90 -4.37
N GLN A 854 40.33 18.37 -3.26
CA GLN A 854 41.72 18.84 -3.21
C GLN A 854 42.72 17.70 -3.43
N GLU A 855 42.53 16.55 -2.75
CA GLU A 855 43.37 15.35 -2.93
C GLU A 855 43.32 14.80 -4.37
N LYS A 856 42.19 14.93 -5.06
CA LYS A 856 42.03 14.54 -6.47
C LYS A 856 42.38 15.65 -7.47
N GLY A 857 42.67 16.87 -7.00
CA GLY A 857 42.97 18.05 -7.80
C GLY A 857 41.78 18.67 -8.57
N GLN A 858 40.61 18.03 -8.58
CA GLN A 858 39.44 18.50 -9.35
C GLN A 858 38.15 18.30 -8.54
N THR A 859 37.37 19.38 -8.43
CA THR A 859 36.01 19.30 -7.86
C THR A 859 34.97 18.80 -8.88
N GLN A 860 33.95 18.12 -8.37
CA GLN A 860 32.76 17.73 -9.13
C GLN A 860 31.55 18.63 -8.85
N ARG A 861 31.69 19.62 -7.95
CA ARG A 861 30.65 20.58 -7.58
C ARG A 861 30.17 21.37 -8.80
N SER A 862 28.88 21.68 -8.85
CA SER A 862 28.31 22.60 -9.84
C SER A 862 28.35 24.05 -9.35
N VAL A 863 28.36 24.26 -8.04
CA VAL A 863 28.35 25.58 -7.38
C VAL A 863 29.70 25.85 -6.68
N LEU A 864 30.27 27.03 -6.91
CA LEU A 864 31.59 27.44 -6.44
C LEU A 864 31.49 28.75 -5.66
N LEU A 865 32.02 28.81 -4.43
CA LEU A 865 32.03 30.02 -3.61
C LEU A 865 33.34 30.81 -3.75
N CYS A 866 33.23 32.08 -4.15
CA CYS A 866 34.30 33.06 -4.17
C CYS A 866 34.06 34.15 -3.11
N LYS A 867 34.97 34.25 -2.12
CA LYS A 867 34.96 35.38 -1.18
C LYS A 867 35.75 36.55 -1.76
N VAL A 868 35.07 37.67 -1.99
CA VAL A 868 35.63 38.94 -2.49
C VAL A 868 35.99 39.80 -1.29
N VAL A 869 37.28 39.81 -0.94
CA VAL A 869 37.82 40.42 0.28
C VAL A 869 38.57 41.70 -0.05
N GLY A 870 38.34 42.76 0.72
CA GLY A 870 39.07 44.02 0.55
C GLY A 870 38.63 45.10 1.52
N ALA A 871 39.38 46.20 1.57
CA ALA A 871 39.07 47.36 2.42
C ALA A 871 37.72 48.02 2.04
N ARG A 872 37.21 48.90 2.91
CA ARG A 872 36.04 49.73 2.58
C ARG A 872 36.41 50.71 1.46
N GLY A 873 35.53 50.88 0.46
CA GLY A 873 35.73 51.85 -0.64
C GLY A 873 36.54 51.36 -1.85
N VAL A 874 37.07 50.12 -1.85
CA VAL A 874 37.82 49.56 -3.00
C VAL A 874 36.95 49.14 -4.18
N GLY A 875 35.61 49.23 -4.08
CA GLY A 875 34.68 48.92 -5.17
C GLY A 875 34.17 47.47 -5.25
N LYS A 876 34.22 46.70 -4.15
CA LYS A 876 33.75 45.30 -4.09
C LYS A 876 32.31 45.12 -4.58
N SER A 877 31.39 45.96 -4.12
CA SER A 877 29.97 45.87 -4.51
C SER A 877 29.79 46.13 -6.01
N SER A 878 30.56 47.06 -6.60
CA SER A 878 30.57 47.29 -8.06
C SER A 878 31.19 46.12 -8.84
N PHE A 879 32.14 45.37 -8.26
CA PHE A 879 32.66 44.12 -8.85
C PHE A 879 31.60 43.01 -8.85
N LEU A 880 30.81 42.89 -7.77
CA LEU A 880 29.64 41.99 -7.72
C LEU A 880 28.58 42.38 -8.77
N GLN A 881 28.23 43.67 -8.89
CA GLN A 881 27.27 44.12 -9.90
C GLN A 881 27.81 43.97 -11.34
N ALA A 882 29.11 44.14 -11.56
CA ALA A 882 29.74 43.90 -12.85
C ALA A 882 29.63 42.42 -13.28
N PHE A 883 29.69 41.47 -12.35
CA PHE A 883 29.45 40.06 -12.65
C PHE A 883 28.05 39.79 -13.21
N LEU A 884 27.04 40.50 -12.69
CA LEU A 884 25.66 40.48 -13.18
C LEU A 884 25.44 41.31 -14.47
N GLY A 885 26.52 41.82 -15.09
CA GLY A 885 26.48 42.60 -16.34
C GLY A 885 26.26 44.11 -16.16
N ARG A 886 26.35 44.67 -14.94
CA ARG A 886 26.02 46.08 -14.68
C ARG A 886 27.25 46.96 -14.45
N GLY A 887 27.54 47.85 -15.40
CA GLY A 887 28.56 48.90 -15.26
C GLY A 887 28.14 50.07 -14.35
N LEU A 888 29.10 50.95 -14.01
CA LEU A 888 28.87 52.13 -13.14
C LEU A 888 27.77 53.07 -13.68
N GLY A 889 27.60 53.16 -15.00
CA GLY A 889 26.57 54.00 -15.64
C GLY A 889 25.13 53.60 -15.30
N HIS A 890 24.87 52.34 -14.93
CA HIS A 890 23.55 51.89 -14.46
C HIS A 890 23.35 52.06 -12.94
N GLN A 891 24.41 52.27 -12.16
CA GLN A 891 24.32 52.40 -10.70
C GLN A 891 23.92 53.83 -10.25
N GLY A 892 23.98 54.83 -11.13
CA GLY A 892 23.72 56.24 -10.80
C GLY A 892 22.27 56.71 -10.90
N ALA A 893 21.30 55.83 -11.19
CA ALA A 893 19.92 56.19 -11.54
C ALA A 893 18.83 55.60 -10.62
N GLN A 894 19.21 55.00 -9.48
CA GLN A 894 18.27 54.31 -8.57
C GLN A 894 18.48 54.74 -7.11
N ASP A 895 17.41 54.63 -6.31
CA ASP A 895 17.30 55.30 -5.02
C ASP A 895 18.33 54.83 -3.96
N PRO A 896 18.86 55.76 -3.14
CA PRO A 896 19.80 55.45 -2.07
C PRO A 896 19.15 54.80 -0.83
N SER A 897 17.84 54.51 -0.87
CA SER A 897 17.06 53.91 0.22
C SER A 897 17.08 52.37 0.21
N GLU A 898 17.48 51.75 -0.89
CA GLU A 898 17.51 50.28 -1.02
C GLU A 898 18.81 49.67 -0.48
N GLU A 899 18.67 48.61 0.31
CA GLU A 899 19.76 47.87 0.93
C GLU A 899 20.74 47.24 -0.09
N SER A 900 22.01 47.12 0.29
CA SER A 900 23.04 46.48 -0.53
C SER A 900 23.06 44.96 -0.34
N SER A 901 22.90 44.19 -1.42
CA SER A 901 23.12 42.73 -1.35
C SER A 901 24.61 42.44 -1.11
N THR A 902 24.87 41.45 -0.24
CA THR A 902 26.23 40.94 0.06
C THR A 902 26.66 39.83 -0.91
N TYR A 903 25.74 39.34 -1.75
CA TYR A 903 25.98 38.23 -2.66
C TYR A 903 25.63 38.59 -4.11
N ALA A 904 26.35 38.01 -5.06
CA ALA A 904 25.97 37.96 -6.46
C ALA A 904 26.21 36.55 -7.02
N ILE A 905 25.28 36.01 -7.80
CA ILE A 905 25.41 34.69 -8.42
C ILE A 905 25.04 34.75 -9.90
N ASP A 906 25.83 34.07 -10.73
CA ASP A 906 25.62 33.89 -12.16
C ASP A 906 26.38 32.63 -12.64
N THR A 907 26.20 32.24 -13.90
CA THR A 907 26.94 31.13 -14.50
C THR A 907 28.21 31.58 -15.24
N VAL A 908 29.18 30.68 -15.28
CA VAL A 908 30.46 30.85 -15.96
C VAL A 908 30.87 29.55 -16.65
N GLN A 909 31.48 29.67 -17.83
CA GLN A 909 31.90 28.53 -18.65
C GLN A 909 33.37 28.17 -18.36
N VAL A 910 33.59 26.99 -17.78
CA VAL A 910 34.92 26.46 -17.44
C VAL A 910 35.18 25.19 -18.25
N ASN A 911 36.11 25.26 -19.20
CA ASN A 911 36.46 24.14 -20.11
C ASN A 911 35.25 23.50 -20.83
N GLY A 912 34.23 24.30 -21.17
CA GLY A 912 33.00 23.83 -21.81
C GLY A 912 31.97 23.19 -20.87
N GLN A 913 32.18 23.31 -19.55
CA GLN A 913 31.17 23.02 -18.53
C GLN A 913 30.65 24.32 -17.93
N GLU A 914 29.32 24.41 -17.80
CA GLU A 914 28.69 25.47 -17.03
C GLU A 914 28.86 25.23 -15.53
N LYS A 915 29.19 26.28 -14.78
CA LYS A 915 29.31 26.29 -13.32
C LYS A 915 28.64 27.54 -12.76
N TYR A 916 27.98 27.42 -11.62
CA TYR A 916 27.52 28.58 -10.86
C TYR A 916 28.68 29.13 -10.01
N LEU A 917 28.91 30.43 -10.07
CA LEU A 917 29.89 31.13 -9.23
C LEU A 917 29.14 32.07 -8.30
N ILE A 918 29.28 31.87 -6.99
CA ILE A 918 28.76 32.77 -5.96
C ILE A 918 29.88 33.72 -5.56
N LEU A 919 29.69 35.03 -5.77
CA LEU A 919 30.53 36.07 -5.21
C LEU A 919 29.94 36.53 -3.87
N CYS A 920 30.73 36.49 -2.80
CA CYS A 920 30.36 36.97 -1.47
C CYS A 920 31.25 38.16 -1.10
N GLU A 921 30.67 39.34 -0.85
CA GLU A 921 31.42 40.52 -0.41
C GLU A 921 31.82 40.38 1.08
N VAL A 922 33.12 40.49 1.37
CA VAL A 922 33.64 40.40 2.74
C VAL A 922 34.56 41.58 3.05
N GLY A 923 34.31 42.27 4.16
CA GLY A 923 35.22 43.29 4.68
C GLY A 923 36.52 42.67 5.18
N ALA A 924 37.67 43.14 4.69
CA ALA A 924 38.97 42.62 5.11
C ALA A 924 39.21 42.75 6.63
N ASP A 925 38.69 43.81 7.25
CA ASP A 925 38.76 44.02 8.72
C ASP A 925 38.02 42.93 9.51
N SER A 926 36.90 42.42 8.97
CA SER A 926 36.15 41.31 9.59
C SER A 926 37.00 40.04 9.65
N LEU A 927 37.67 39.68 8.55
CA LEU A 927 38.57 38.53 8.49
C LEU A 927 39.83 38.70 9.36
N LEU A 928 40.18 39.90 9.82
CA LEU A 928 41.28 40.10 10.77
C LEU A 928 40.85 39.91 12.23
N THR A 929 39.56 39.68 12.51
CA THR A 929 39.08 39.21 13.82
C THR A 929 39.29 37.70 14.00
N VAL A 930 39.18 37.20 15.24
CA VAL A 930 39.47 35.78 15.57
C VAL A 930 38.31 34.84 15.18
N ALA A 931 37.09 35.36 15.00
CA ALA A 931 35.88 34.56 14.83
C ALA A 931 35.35 34.46 13.38
N ALA A 932 36.08 35.00 12.40
CA ALA A 932 35.58 35.13 11.03
C ALA A 932 35.91 33.92 10.14
N ASP A 933 34.89 33.38 9.47
CA ASP A 933 35.03 32.26 8.54
C ASP A 933 35.71 32.68 7.22
N ALA A 934 36.89 32.14 6.97
CA ALA A 934 37.65 32.33 5.73
C ALA A 934 37.42 31.23 4.66
N THR A 935 36.50 30.27 4.87
CA THR A 935 36.32 29.16 3.93
C THR A 935 35.64 29.61 2.63
N CYS A 936 36.26 29.28 1.49
CA CYS A 936 35.73 29.51 0.13
C CYS A 936 36.49 28.62 -0.86
N ASP A 937 35.95 28.41 -2.07
CA ASP A 937 36.58 27.64 -3.14
C ASP A 937 37.65 28.45 -3.89
N VAL A 938 37.53 29.79 -3.88
CA VAL A 938 38.56 30.73 -4.31
C VAL A 938 38.46 32.04 -3.51
N ALA A 939 39.59 32.69 -3.24
CA ALA A 939 39.63 34.00 -2.61
C ALA A 939 40.02 35.08 -3.63
N CYS A 940 39.18 36.10 -3.79
CA CYS A 940 39.46 37.29 -4.59
C CYS A 940 39.91 38.41 -3.64
N LEU A 941 41.21 38.74 -3.64
CA LEU A 941 41.82 39.73 -2.76
C LEU A 941 41.93 41.06 -3.52
N MET A 942 40.96 41.94 -3.27
CA MET A 942 40.69 43.13 -4.06
C MET A 942 41.17 44.41 -3.34
N PHE A 943 42.07 45.14 -3.99
CA PHE A 943 42.69 46.36 -3.50
C PHE A 943 42.58 47.47 -4.55
N ASP A 944 42.63 48.73 -4.11
CA ASP A 944 42.54 49.90 -4.98
C ASP A 944 43.95 50.30 -5.47
N GLY A 945 44.15 50.40 -6.78
CA GLY A 945 45.45 50.77 -7.37
C GLY A 945 45.92 52.20 -7.03
N SER A 946 45.01 53.05 -6.53
CA SER A 946 45.30 54.40 -6.05
C SER A 946 45.59 54.48 -4.54
N ASP A 947 45.23 53.46 -3.74
CA ASP A 947 45.46 53.42 -2.29
C ASP A 947 46.39 52.25 -1.85
N PRO A 948 47.67 52.55 -1.53
CA PRO A 948 48.62 51.56 -1.02
C PRO A 948 48.23 50.89 0.31
N ALA A 949 47.36 51.50 1.13
CA ALA A 949 46.93 50.92 2.39
C ALA A 949 46.00 49.71 2.15
N SER A 950 45.09 49.81 1.19
CA SER A 950 44.18 48.71 0.79
C SER A 950 44.92 47.42 0.40
N PHE A 951 46.07 47.53 -0.29
CA PHE A 951 46.89 46.37 -0.64
C PHE A 951 47.54 45.73 0.60
N THR A 952 48.05 46.54 1.52
CA THR A 952 48.69 46.08 2.75
C THR A 952 47.71 45.28 3.63
N LEU A 953 46.44 45.69 3.66
CA LEU A 953 45.36 44.98 4.33
C LEU A 953 45.10 43.61 3.69
N CYS A 954 44.98 43.55 2.35
CA CYS A 954 44.78 42.30 1.61
C CYS A 954 45.95 41.31 1.77
N ALA A 955 47.19 41.81 1.74
CA ALA A 955 48.39 41.01 2.00
C ALA A 955 48.45 40.46 3.43
N SER A 956 47.86 41.17 4.40
CA SER A 956 47.74 40.73 5.80
C SER A 956 46.70 39.62 5.97
N VAL A 957 45.54 39.74 5.30
CA VAL A 957 44.53 38.67 5.26
C VAL A 957 45.10 37.40 4.59
N TYR A 958 45.81 37.54 3.46
CA TYR A 958 46.45 36.40 2.79
C TYR A 958 47.40 35.64 3.72
N LYS A 959 48.33 36.35 4.38
CA LYS A 959 49.29 35.74 5.32
C LYS A 959 48.63 35.01 6.49
N ARG A 960 47.45 35.46 6.93
CA ARG A 960 46.76 34.92 8.10
C ARG A 960 45.90 33.70 7.80
N HIS A 961 45.24 33.66 6.63
CA HIS A 961 44.18 32.68 6.33
C HIS A 961 44.43 31.80 5.11
N TYR A 962 45.25 32.25 4.15
CA TYR A 962 45.37 31.60 2.85
C TYR A 962 46.80 31.18 2.49
N MET A 963 47.83 31.69 3.18
CA MET A 963 49.23 31.39 2.90
C MET A 963 49.59 29.92 3.09
N ASP A 964 49.09 29.30 4.16
CA ASP A 964 49.30 27.88 4.47
C ASP A 964 48.12 26.98 4.01
N GLY A 965 47.14 27.58 3.32
CA GLY A 965 45.91 26.94 2.88
C GLY A 965 45.97 26.40 1.45
N GLN A 966 45.09 25.44 1.13
CA GLN A 966 44.90 24.92 -0.24
C GLN A 966 43.92 25.76 -1.09
N THR A 967 43.43 26.89 -0.55
CA THR A 967 42.47 27.77 -1.24
C THR A 967 43.20 28.67 -2.25
N PRO A 968 42.88 28.58 -3.55
CA PRO A 968 43.51 29.43 -4.57
C PRO A 968 43.13 30.90 -4.34
N CYS A 969 44.11 31.80 -4.52
CA CYS A 969 43.96 33.24 -4.29
C CYS A 969 44.32 34.04 -5.54
N LEU A 970 43.45 34.98 -5.93
CA LEU A 970 43.69 35.95 -7.00
C LEU A 970 43.74 37.37 -6.42
N PHE A 971 44.82 38.10 -6.66
CA PHE A 971 44.89 39.53 -6.35
C PHE A 971 44.30 40.36 -7.49
N VAL A 972 43.42 41.30 -7.17
CA VAL A 972 42.72 42.16 -8.13
C VAL A 972 42.96 43.62 -7.78
N SER A 973 43.51 44.37 -8.73
CA SER A 973 43.71 45.82 -8.62
C SER A 973 42.50 46.52 -9.22
N SER A 974 41.60 47.01 -8.38
CA SER A 974 40.43 47.77 -8.79
C SER A 974 40.77 49.21 -9.18
N LYS A 975 39.81 49.88 -9.82
CA LYS A 975 39.91 51.27 -10.33
C LYS A 975 41.13 51.48 -11.24
N ALA A 976 41.41 50.50 -12.11
CA ALA A 976 42.53 50.55 -13.06
C ALA A 976 42.41 51.67 -14.12
N ASP A 977 41.26 52.35 -14.18
CA ASP A 977 41.00 53.59 -14.92
C ASP A 977 41.61 54.84 -14.27
N LEU A 978 41.88 54.81 -12.96
CA LEU A 978 42.50 55.91 -12.22
C LEU A 978 44.04 55.83 -12.31
N PRO A 979 44.75 56.98 -12.29
CA PRO A 979 46.20 56.99 -12.25
C PRO A 979 46.72 56.33 -10.97
N GLY A 980 47.70 55.43 -11.11
CA GLY A 980 48.25 54.65 -10.01
C GLY A 980 48.84 55.52 -8.89
N GLY A 981 48.62 55.11 -7.64
CA GLY A 981 49.04 55.83 -6.44
C GLY A 981 50.57 55.89 -6.26
N ILE A 982 51.03 56.86 -5.46
CA ILE A 982 52.45 57.01 -5.11
C ILE A 982 52.91 55.78 -4.31
N SER A 983 54.05 55.19 -4.70
CA SER A 983 54.57 53.98 -4.07
C SER A 983 54.91 54.20 -2.59
N SER A 984 54.26 53.42 -1.72
CA SER A 984 54.58 53.34 -0.29
C SER A 984 55.87 52.54 -0.02
N PRO A 985 56.56 52.74 1.11
CA PRO A 985 57.71 51.92 1.49
C PRO A 985 57.28 50.46 1.79
N GLY A 986 57.48 49.56 0.83
CA GLY A 986 57.11 48.14 0.95
C GLY A 986 57.41 47.31 -0.31
N LEU A 987 56.97 46.05 -0.31
CA LEU A 987 56.98 45.20 -1.52
C LEU A 987 55.83 45.62 -2.44
N SER A 988 56.11 45.79 -3.75
CA SER A 988 55.06 46.07 -4.73
C SER A 988 54.10 44.88 -4.88
N PRO A 989 52.83 45.08 -5.27
CA PRO A 989 51.86 44.00 -5.44
C PRO A 989 52.33 42.86 -6.34
N THR A 990 53.02 43.20 -7.43
CA THR A 990 53.60 42.23 -8.38
C THR A 990 54.74 41.42 -7.77
N GLU A 991 55.61 42.04 -6.97
CA GLU A 991 56.71 41.35 -6.30
C GLU A 991 56.20 40.47 -5.14
N PHE A 992 55.16 40.93 -4.44
CA PHE A 992 54.48 40.12 -3.43
C PHE A 992 53.90 38.84 -4.02
N CYS A 993 53.12 38.92 -5.10
CA CYS A 993 52.55 37.75 -5.77
C CYS A 993 53.67 36.80 -6.26
N ARG A 994 54.72 37.34 -6.88
CA ARG A 994 55.90 36.58 -7.33
C ARG A 994 56.57 35.80 -6.17
N ARG A 995 56.77 36.46 -5.02
CA ARG A 995 57.38 35.85 -3.83
C ARG A 995 56.52 34.72 -3.24
N HIS A 996 55.20 34.86 -3.30
CA HIS A 996 54.24 33.87 -2.78
C HIS A 996 53.73 32.86 -3.84
N ARG A 997 54.35 32.83 -5.03
CA ARG A 997 53.96 31.94 -6.17
C ARG A 997 52.50 32.12 -6.65
N LEU A 998 51.94 33.30 -6.45
CA LEU A 998 50.61 33.68 -6.93
C LEU A 998 50.70 34.27 -8.34
N SER A 999 49.59 34.21 -9.09
CA SER A 999 49.43 34.95 -10.34
C SER A 999 49.61 36.46 -10.13
N ALA A 1000 50.16 37.16 -11.13
CA ALA A 1000 50.29 38.62 -11.07
C ALA A 1000 48.94 39.31 -10.81
N PRO A 1001 48.91 40.45 -10.08
CA PRO A 1001 47.68 41.19 -9.82
C PRO A 1001 46.95 41.52 -11.12
N THR A 1002 45.68 41.16 -11.22
CA THR A 1002 44.87 41.42 -12.41
C THR A 1002 44.23 42.80 -12.30
N PRO A 1003 44.45 43.72 -13.26
CA PRO A 1003 43.78 45.02 -13.27
C PRO A 1003 42.30 44.84 -13.60
N PHE A 1004 41.43 45.62 -12.93
CA PHE A 1004 39.99 45.61 -13.16
C PHE A 1004 39.41 47.02 -13.01
N SER A 1005 38.43 47.35 -13.85
CA SER A 1005 37.68 48.61 -13.78
C SER A 1005 36.21 48.39 -14.12
N CYS A 1006 35.34 49.08 -13.39
CA CYS A 1006 33.91 49.20 -13.72
C CYS A 1006 33.61 50.44 -14.57
N ALA A 1007 34.62 51.27 -14.87
CA ALA A 1007 34.54 52.45 -15.72
C ALA A 1007 35.05 52.07 -17.12
N GLY A 1008 34.12 51.77 -18.02
CA GLY A 1008 34.39 51.22 -19.34
C GLY A 1008 33.13 51.14 -20.20
N PRO A 1009 33.16 50.39 -21.32
CA PRO A 1009 31.98 50.19 -22.17
C PRO A 1009 30.82 49.51 -21.42
N ALA A 1010 29.62 49.54 -22.01
CA ALA A 1010 28.37 49.11 -21.36
C ALA A 1010 28.38 47.69 -20.78
N MET A 1011 29.25 46.79 -21.28
CA MET A 1011 29.48 45.46 -20.74
C MET A 1011 30.86 45.36 -20.07
N PRO A 1012 30.95 44.95 -18.79
CA PRO A 1012 32.22 44.77 -18.08
C PRO A 1012 32.98 43.51 -18.54
N ASP A 1013 34.29 43.47 -18.28
CA ASP A 1013 35.15 42.34 -18.61
C ASP A 1013 34.81 41.09 -17.76
N THR A 1014 34.35 40.02 -18.42
CA THR A 1014 33.95 38.77 -17.79
C THR A 1014 35.09 37.77 -17.59
N THR A 1015 36.27 38.01 -18.17
CA THR A 1015 37.39 37.05 -18.14
C THR A 1015 37.88 36.75 -16.73
N ILE A 1016 37.77 37.73 -15.82
CA ILE A 1016 38.21 37.60 -14.42
C ILE A 1016 37.36 36.60 -13.62
N PHE A 1017 36.04 36.54 -13.89
CA PHE A 1017 35.14 35.58 -13.24
C PHE A 1017 35.36 34.16 -13.76
N THR A 1018 35.56 34.02 -15.08
CA THR A 1018 35.99 32.75 -15.69
C THR A 1018 37.32 32.26 -15.11
N ARG A 1019 38.28 33.17 -14.86
CA ARG A 1019 39.55 32.84 -14.20
C ARG A 1019 39.33 32.37 -12.75
N LEU A 1020 38.54 33.10 -11.96
CA LEU A 1020 38.21 32.72 -10.58
C LEU A 1020 37.56 31.33 -10.49
N ALA A 1021 36.58 31.03 -11.34
CA ALA A 1021 35.93 29.73 -11.38
C ALA A 1021 36.84 28.60 -11.89
N THR A 1022 37.74 28.89 -12.84
CA THR A 1022 38.77 27.94 -13.29
C THR A 1022 39.73 27.61 -12.14
N MET A 1023 40.15 28.61 -11.37
CA MET A 1023 41.01 28.44 -10.19
C MET A 1023 40.32 27.60 -9.10
N ALA A 1024 39.04 27.88 -8.81
CA ALA A 1024 38.22 27.09 -7.89
C ALA A 1024 38.02 25.64 -8.35
N THR A 1025 37.83 25.42 -9.65
CA THR A 1025 37.59 24.08 -10.22
C THR A 1025 38.86 23.22 -10.20
N PHE A 1026 40.03 23.83 -10.45
CA PHE A 1026 41.32 23.16 -10.57
C PHE A 1026 42.42 23.82 -9.71
N PRO A 1027 42.37 23.75 -8.36
CA PRO A 1027 43.31 24.46 -7.48
C PRO A 1027 44.79 24.13 -7.73
N HIS A 1028 45.07 22.90 -8.18
CA HIS A 1028 46.44 22.43 -8.45
C HIS A 1028 47.09 23.10 -9.67
N LEU A 1029 46.31 23.58 -10.66
CA LEU A 1029 46.85 24.20 -11.87
C LEU A 1029 47.46 25.60 -11.59
N VAL A 1030 47.00 26.29 -10.54
CA VAL A 1030 47.46 27.62 -10.15
C VAL A 1030 48.96 27.64 -9.82
N HIS A 1031 49.49 26.53 -9.29
CA HIS A 1031 50.91 26.39 -8.96
C HIS A 1031 51.79 26.02 -10.17
N GLY A 1032 51.18 25.79 -11.35
CA GLY A 1032 51.80 25.22 -12.55
C GLY A 1032 52.16 26.20 -13.67
N GLU A 1033 51.86 27.50 -13.56
CA GLU A 1033 52.14 28.53 -14.59
C GLU A 1033 53.65 28.85 -14.75
N ARG A 1034 54.46 27.86 -15.16
CA ARG A 1034 55.84 28.07 -15.68
C ARG A 1034 56.23 27.24 -16.90
N HIS A 1035 55.40 26.30 -17.37
CA HIS A 1035 55.75 25.43 -18.51
C HIS A 1035 54.64 25.23 -19.55
N THR A 1036 54.12 26.33 -20.10
CA THR A 1036 53.23 26.33 -21.28
C THR A 1036 53.88 25.69 -22.53
N THR A 1037 55.21 25.55 -22.57
CA THR A 1037 55.94 24.85 -23.64
C THR A 1037 55.98 23.32 -23.48
N SER A 1038 55.67 22.77 -22.30
CA SER A 1038 55.78 21.32 -22.01
C SER A 1038 54.52 20.53 -22.38
N PHE A 1039 53.35 21.19 -22.37
CA PHE A 1039 52.05 20.53 -22.59
C PHE A 1039 51.93 19.93 -24.00
N TRP A 1040 52.10 20.76 -25.03
CA TRP A 1040 52.03 20.32 -26.43
C TRP A 1040 53.08 19.25 -26.78
N LEU A 1041 54.28 19.35 -26.18
CA LEU A 1041 55.35 18.36 -26.37
C LEU A 1041 55.01 17.00 -25.75
N ARG A 1042 54.39 16.98 -24.56
CA ARG A 1042 53.94 15.73 -23.91
C ARG A 1042 52.72 15.12 -24.59
N VAL A 1043 51.77 15.93 -25.06
CA VAL A 1043 50.61 15.44 -25.82
C VAL A 1043 51.06 14.87 -27.17
N ALA A 1044 51.98 15.52 -27.89
CA ALA A 1044 52.54 15.02 -29.15
C ALA A 1044 53.38 13.74 -28.98
N LEU A 1045 54.16 13.62 -27.90
CA LEU A 1045 54.89 12.38 -27.58
C LEU A 1045 53.94 11.24 -27.16
N GLY A 1046 52.85 11.55 -26.45
CA GLY A 1046 51.84 10.56 -26.06
C GLY A 1046 51.06 9.99 -27.25
N THR A 1047 50.63 10.83 -28.19
CA THR A 1047 49.93 10.38 -29.39
C THR A 1047 50.84 9.59 -30.34
N ALA A 1048 52.11 9.98 -30.48
CA ALA A 1048 53.10 9.20 -31.20
C ALA A 1048 53.37 7.83 -30.55
N GLY A 1049 53.50 7.77 -29.22
CA GLY A 1049 53.70 6.51 -28.49
C GLY A 1049 52.53 5.53 -28.63
N ALA A 1050 51.29 6.03 -28.54
CA ALA A 1050 50.09 5.21 -28.73
C ALA A 1050 49.99 4.63 -30.16
N ALA A 1051 50.32 5.43 -31.18
CA ALA A 1051 50.35 4.96 -32.56
C ALA A 1051 51.40 3.85 -32.80
N VAL A 1052 52.61 4.00 -32.24
CA VAL A 1052 53.67 2.97 -32.33
C VAL A 1052 53.27 1.70 -31.59
N ALA A 1053 52.65 1.79 -30.41
CA ALA A 1053 52.15 0.63 -29.68
C ALA A 1053 51.03 -0.11 -30.46
N ALA A 1054 50.10 0.61 -31.08
CA ALA A 1054 49.05 0.04 -31.93
C ALA A 1054 49.62 -0.67 -33.18
N VAL A 1055 50.62 -0.08 -33.84
CA VAL A 1055 51.28 -0.69 -35.01
C VAL A 1055 52.10 -1.94 -34.62
N LEU A 1056 52.81 -1.91 -33.49
CA LEU A 1056 53.56 -3.07 -33.00
C LEU A 1056 52.62 -4.22 -32.59
N SER A 1057 51.53 -3.94 -31.89
CA SER A 1057 50.54 -4.96 -31.51
C SER A 1057 49.79 -5.53 -32.71
N PHE A 1058 49.44 -4.71 -33.71
CA PHE A 1058 48.85 -5.21 -34.97
C PHE A 1058 49.84 -6.05 -35.80
N SER A 1059 51.13 -5.72 -35.74
CA SER A 1059 52.20 -6.50 -36.38
C SER A 1059 52.42 -7.84 -35.70
N LEU A 1060 52.47 -7.88 -34.36
CA LEU A 1060 52.51 -9.11 -33.56
C LEU A 1060 51.28 -9.99 -33.81
N TYR A 1061 50.09 -9.41 -33.88
CA TYR A 1061 48.86 -10.13 -34.23
C TYR A 1061 48.95 -10.77 -35.63
N ARG A 1062 49.46 -10.04 -36.64
CA ARG A 1062 49.67 -10.60 -37.99
C ARG A 1062 50.71 -11.72 -38.07
N VAL A 1063 51.73 -11.71 -37.20
CA VAL A 1063 52.71 -12.81 -37.13
C VAL A 1063 52.11 -14.04 -36.45
N LEU A 1064 51.37 -13.87 -35.35
CA LEU A 1064 50.70 -14.97 -34.63
C LEU A 1064 49.57 -15.63 -35.44
N VAL A 1065 48.85 -14.86 -36.25
CA VAL A 1065 47.77 -15.39 -37.13
C VAL A 1065 48.33 -16.12 -38.38
N LYS A 1066 49.62 -15.96 -38.71
CA LYS A 1066 50.28 -16.70 -39.80
C LYS A 1066 51.01 -17.98 -39.37
N SER A 1067 50.97 -18.33 -38.08
CA SER A 1067 51.61 -19.53 -37.51
C SER A 1067 50.60 -20.48 -36.83
N ARG A 1068 49.36 -20.51 -37.33
CA ARG A 1068 48.33 -21.51 -37.03
C ARG A 1068 47.73 -22.02 -38.34
#